data_AF-W4HD83-F1
#
_entry.id   AF-W4HD83-F1
#
_cell.length_a   1.000
_cell.length_b   1.000
_cell.length_c   1.000
_cell.angle_alpha   90.00
_cell.angle_beta   90.00
_cell.angle_gamma   90.00
#
_symmetry.space_group_name_H-M   'P 1'
#
loop_
_entity.id
_entity.type
_entity.pdbx_description
1 polymer ?
#
loop_
_entity_poly.entity_id
_entity_poly.type
_entity_poly.pdbx_seq_one_letter_code
_entity_poly.pdbx_strand_id
1 'polypeptide(L)'
;MGTPEHFVAVARQALADALSSLHTTTPQVSIDATAAALSDVDALVRQLRQAAAVVAQGDTIFAKSYGALKPSQLLPKDVQPEEKTPSIWSGFYNKTLRERMDVLSLMYPSAVPRRSSDAGDGQQVSPLRAPRKSSLGQIPSLSLSADEIGHLPSRTANLMIENCIGVLGIPLGLGLNFVIDGTSYSVPMAVEEPSVVAAASSAAKLVATHGGFHTATSGNVMTSQIQLLDTKDIPAAIQAIVAHREALIEYANTHLCGNMARRGGGVVHIYPRLVTDSSSLDNNDWYAAASDELRVIPSGSSPFIVVHIDVDVCEAMGANIVNTIAEGLSAQVAALTDSRAGLRILTNLCTARRARASFSIPVAAMGWKGTEGSVVAQRILEANDFAIRDPYRAVTNNKGILNGIDAAAVATGQDWRAIEASAHCFASRSGRYTSLSQYRIENDHLHGILELPLSVGSKGGALQTHPGYAATHAILGRPTAQQLSGILVSVGLAQNFAAIRALAITGINQGHMALHARNIAVAAGAPNELVTELCAYMLARGSINVETAKVYLKAHAVYLDIIQSEVQELEKKRQPSMFYVEINVPGLAKPVSVNLAFLSVRGDIPQTIVISKLKSIATQPTSMHAQLLGDKGYIQLERMFMFLATMRVVVGSETNDRTNLELQNKLLLLSILINLVAYQLMKKDKATCQAFVNKLVEHGMDVSNSSVGNVHWTEALFATQVDPVLSTGLPLLLALWQVFHYHVDQEVSNPVLQQALACEQAALLDSIANWTSPQPNPSTDASVCFVEYMETHAKRWQATMFLLVDCLALDNQSLTPARLGFVKQVGRYIEYQGTVAHDLARFERALVDPDERNVCVWFKTHVYPDSSLEEASVAFTKLSRANATAQWTALQELSHRHEGDVVHLEALQDVVKTIVLHYGDDASKARKMSF
;
A
#
# COMPACT_ATOMS: atom_id res chain seq x y z
N MET A 1 20.28 29.34 -47.30
CA MET A 1 19.76 29.59 -48.68
C MET A 1 18.53 30.50 -48.54
N GLY A 2 18.18 31.27 -49.57
CA GLY A 2 17.03 32.20 -49.50
C GLY A 2 15.67 31.49 -49.48
N THR A 3 14.62 32.18 -49.04
CA THR A 3 13.24 31.68 -49.11
C THR A 3 12.76 31.51 -50.57
N PRO A 4 11.68 30.75 -50.83
CA PRO A 4 11.10 30.66 -52.17
C PRO A 4 10.74 32.04 -52.75
N GLU A 5 10.31 32.97 -51.91
CA GLU A 5 10.02 34.37 -52.27
C GLU A 5 11.28 35.12 -52.71
N HIS A 6 12.42 34.91 -52.04
CA HIS A 6 13.71 35.47 -52.46
C HIS A 6 14.16 34.89 -53.81
N PHE A 7 13.97 33.59 -54.05
CA PHE A 7 14.27 32.99 -55.36
C PHE A 7 13.37 33.56 -56.47
N VAL A 8 12.07 33.73 -56.22
CA VAL A 8 11.14 34.38 -57.16
C VAL A 8 11.46 35.85 -57.37
N ALA A 9 11.94 36.58 -56.35
CA ALA A 9 12.37 37.96 -56.48
C ALA A 9 13.64 38.08 -57.35
N VAL A 10 14.65 37.23 -57.12
CA VAL A 10 15.88 37.18 -57.93
C VAL A 10 15.56 36.78 -59.38
N ALA A 11 14.69 35.80 -59.60
CA ALA A 11 14.26 35.40 -60.95
C ALA A 11 13.49 36.53 -61.67
N ARG A 12 12.66 37.29 -60.96
CA ARG A 12 11.98 38.48 -61.51
C ARG A 12 12.96 39.60 -61.84
N GLN A 13 13.97 39.83 -60.99
CA GLN A 13 14.99 40.84 -61.25
C GLN A 13 15.82 40.47 -62.49
N ALA A 14 16.32 39.23 -62.57
CA ALA A 14 17.07 38.76 -63.73
C ALA A 14 16.26 38.83 -65.04
N LEU A 15 14.94 38.56 -64.99
CA LEU A 15 14.04 38.74 -66.13
C LEU A 15 13.84 40.22 -66.51
N ALA A 16 13.71 41.11 -65.53
CA ALA A 16 13.62 42.55 -65.76
C ALA A 16 14.92 43.13 -66.34
N ASP A 17 16.07 42.69 -65.84
CA ASP A 17 17.40 43.09 -66.32
C ASP A 17 17.60 42.62 -67.78
N ALA A 18 17.25 41.37 -68.09
CA ALA A 18 17.27 40.83 -69.45
C ALA A 18 16.36 41.63 -70.41
N LEU A 19 15.11 41.92 -70.01
CA LEU A 19 14.17 42.75 -70.78
C LEU A 19 14.67 44.19 -70.96
N SER A 20 15.39 44.75 -69.99
CA SER A 20 16.00 46.08 -70.11
C SER A 20 17.12 46.10 -71.16
N SER A 21 17.96 45.06 -71.20
CA SER A 21 19.06 44.94 -72.17
C SER A 21 18.54 44.85 -73.62
N LEU A 22 17.39 44.19 -73.82
CA LEU A 22 16.72 44.06 -75.13
C LEU A 22 16.20 45.40 -75.69
N HIS A 23 16.02 46.43 -74.86
CA HIS A 23 15.59 47.76 -75.33
C HIS A 23 16.73 48.68 -75.79
N THR A 24 18.00 48.30 -75.57
CA THR A 24 19.16 49.18 -75.88
C THR A 24 19.84 48.90 -77.22
N THR A 25 19.48 47.83 -77.95
CA THR A 25 20.08 47.49 -79.24
C THR A 25 19.06 46.97 -80.26
N THR A 26 19.25 47.33 -81.53
CA THR A 26 18.48 46.82 -82.67
C THR A 26 19.40 46.60 -83.88
N PRO A 27 19.09 45.67 -84.81
CA PRO A 27 18.33 44.44 -84.59
C PRO A 27 18.93 43.21 -85.30
N GLN A 28 19.30 42.15 -84.56
CA GLN A 28 19.36 40.81 -85.15
C GLN A 28 19.12 39.66 -84.16
N VAL A 29 18.34 39.89 -83.11
CA VAL A 29 17.80 38.80 -82.29
C VAL A 29 16.64 38.15 -83.06
N SER A 30 16.70 36.84 -83.31
CA SER A 30 15.58 36.13 -83.95
C SER A 30 14.36 36.15 -83.02
N ILE A 31 13.22 36.55 -83.58
CA ILE A 31 11.93 36.54 -82.88
C ILE A 31 11.58 35.09 -82.52
N ASP A 32 11.85 34.12 -83.40
CA ASP A 32 11.62 32.69 -83.16
C ASP A 32 12.49 32.15 -82.03
N ALA A 33 13.78 32.55 -81.97
CA ALA A 33 14.66 32.16 -80.87
C ALA A 33 14.22 32.79 -79.52
N THR A 34 13.71 34.01 -79.55
CA THR A 34 13.17 34.69 -78.36
C THR A 34 11.86 34.04 -77.91
N ALA A 35 11.00 33.65 -78.85
CA ALA A 35 9.74 32.95 -78.58
C ALA A 35 9.98 31.52 -78.07
N ALA A 36 10.97 30.81 -78.59
CA ALA A 36 11.42 29.51 -78.07
C ALA A 36 11.93 29.65 -76.63
N ALA A 37 12.82 30.59 -76.36
CA ALA A 37 13.32 30.86 -75.01
C ALA A 37 12.18 31.26 -74.03
N LEU A 38 11.20 32.05 -74.47
CA LEU A 38 9.99 32.32 -73.67
C LEU A 38 9.18 31.06 -73.42
N SER A 39 8.99 30.20 -74.43
CA SER A 39 8.26 28.93 -74.30
C SER A 39 8.95 27.98 -73.32
N ASP A 40 10.27 27.89 -73.34
CA ASP A 40 11.05 27.07 -72.42
C ASP A 40 11.01 27.62 -70.99
N VAL A 41 11.10 28.94 -70.81
CA VAL A 41 10.88 29.60 -69.51
C VAL A 41 9.46 29.37 -69.01
N ASP A 42 8.45 29.44 -69.87
CA ASP A 42 7.06 29.27 -69.50
C ASP A 42 6.69 27.78 -69.25
N ALA A 43 7.43 26.84 -69.85
CA ALA A 43 7.42 25.42 -69.50
C ALA A 43 8.09 25.17 -68.14
N LEU A 44 9.27 25.77 -67.89
CA LEU A 44 9.97 25.69 -66.60
C LEU A 44 9.15 26.33 -65.47
N VAL A 45 8.48 27.47 -65.72
CA VAL A 45 7.55 28.12 -64.78
C VAL A 45 6.30 27.27 -64.56
N ARG A 46 5.81 26.53 -65.56
CA ARG A 46 4.73 25.54 -65.36
C ARG A 46 5.17 24.36 -64.52
N GLN A 47 6.37 23.80 -64.75
CA GLN A 47 6.96 22.75 -63.93
C GLN A 47 7.19 23.22 -62.49
N LEU A 48 7.75 24.42 -62.29
CA LEU A 48 7.93 25.04 -60.97
C LEU A 48 6.59 25.31 -60.28
N ARG A 49 5.55 25.72 -61.01
CA ARG A 49 4.18 25.87 -60.45
C ARG A 49 3.55 24.53 -60.11
N GLN A 50 3.77 23.47 -60.88
CA GLN A 50 3.32 22.12 -60.53
C GLN A 50 4.06 21.58 -59.31
N ALA A 51 5.38 21.74 -59.24
CA ALA A 51 6.18 21.38 -58.08
C ALA A 51 5.77 22.18 -56.82
N ALA A 52 5.58 23.50 -56.94
CA ALA A 52 5.11 24.34 -55.85
C ALA A 52 3.66 24.01 -55.43
N ALA A 53 2.79 23.63 -56.37
CA ALA A 53 1.45 23.14 -56.06
C ALA A 53 1.49 21.77 -55.37
N VAL A 54 2.42 20.88 -55.72
CA VAL A 54 2.65 19.60 -55.03
C VAL A 54 3.28 19.81 -53.65
N VAL A 55 4.07 20.86 -53.43
CA VAL A 55 4.56 21.25 -52.08
C VAL A 55 3.43 21.85 -51.24
N ALA A 56 2.65 22.80 -51.78
CA ALA A 56 1.54 23.43 -51.07
C ALA A 56 0.36 22.47 -50.80
N GLN A 57 0.07 21.54 -51.72
CA GLN A 57 -0.80 20.40 -51.44
C GLN A 57 -0.11 19.41 -50.50
N GLY A 58 1.21 19.23 -50.60
CA GLY A 58 2.03 18.39 -49.72
C GLY A 58 1.80 18.68 -48.25
N ASP A 59 1.85 19.96 -47.84
CA ASP A 59 1.52 20.35 -46.47
C ASP A 59 0.12 19.87 -46.05
N THR A 60 -0.88 19.90 -46.93
CA THR A 60 -2.24 19.36 -46.64
C THR A 60 -2.37 17.83 -46.76
N ILE A 61 -1.54 17.18 -47.58
CA ILE A 61 -1.50 15.72 -47.77
C ILE A 61 -0.75 15.04 -46.60
N PHE A 62 0.22 15.74 -46.00
CA PHE A 62 0.97 15.30 -44.83
C PHE A 62 0.36 15.81 -43.50
N ALA A 63 -0.57 16.78 -43.51
CA ALA A 63 -1.25 17.31 -42.32
C ALA A 63 -2.18 16.28 -41.65
N LYS A 64 -1.61 15.42 -40.82
CA LYS A 64 -2.36 14.51 -39.94
C LYS A 64 -2.92 15.26 -38.73
N SER A 65 -4.24 15.42 -38.67
CA SER A 65 -4.94 15.70 -37.42
C SER A 65 -4.93 14.43 -36.55
N TYR A 66 -4.28 14.49 -35.39
CA TYR A 66 -4.34 13.40 -34.42
C TYR A 66 -5.75 13.26 -33.85
N GLY A 67 -6.16 12.03 -33.55
CA GLY A 67 -7.46 11.74 -32.94
C GLY A 67 -7.73 12.65 -31.73
N ALA A 68 -8.90 13.28 -31.72
CA ALA A 68 -9.34 14.12 -30.62
C ALA A 68 -9.47 13.28 -29.35
N LEU A 69 -8.95 13.80 -28.24
CA LEU A 69 -9.09 13.18 -26.93
C LEU A 69 -10.57 13.21 -26.54
N LYS A 70 -11.19 12.04 -26.42
CA LYS A 70 -12.55 11.87 -25.89
C LYS A 70 -12.45 11.75 -24.36
N PRO A 71 -13.20 12.54 -23.59
CA PRO A 71 -13.32 12.32 -22.14
C PRO A 71 -13.79 10.89 -21.86
N SER A 72 -13.30 10.33 -20.76
CA SER A 72 -13.84 9.09 -20.19
C SER A 72 -15.33 9.28 -19.88
N GLN A 73 -16.14 8.23 -20.06
CA GLN A 73 -17.56 8.30 -19.73
C GLN A 73 -17.73 8.31 -18.21
N LEU A 74 -18.05 9.48 -17.66
CA LEU A 74 -18.46 9.62 -16.27
C LEU A 74 -19.67 8.72 -15.99
N LEU A 75 -19.56 7.87 -14.97
CA LEU A 75 -20.71 7.18 -14.40
C LEU A 75 -21.70 8.21 -13.82
N PRO A 76 -23.02 7.93 -13.81
CA PRO A 76 -24.02 8.82 -13.21
C PRO A 76 -23.69 9.17 -11.75
N LYS A 77 -23.98 10.43 -11.37
CA LYS A 77 -23.68 10.97 -10.04
C LYS A 77 -24.66 10.48 -8.96
N ASP A 78 -24.55 9.22 -8.57
CA ASP A 78 -25.26 8.64 -7.42
C ASP A 78 -24.27 8.09 -6.37
N VAL A 79 -23.31 8.93 -5.97
CA VAL A 79 -22.51 8.75 -4.75
C VAL A 79 -22.55 10.06 -3.97
N GLN A 80 -23.35 10.10 -2.91
CA GLN A 80 -23.23 11.16 -1.90
C GLN A 80 -21.91 10.97 -1.14
N PRO A 81 -21.32 12.05 -0.57
CA PRO A 81 -20.17 11.89 0.32
C PRO A 81 -20.60 11.16 1.58
N GLU A 82 -20.30 9.85 1.66
CA GLU A 82 -20.47 9.06 2.87
C GLU A 82 -19.74 9.70 4.06
N GLU A 83 -20.23 9.45 5.27
CA GLU A 83 -19.70 10.05 6.49
C GLU A 83 -18.22 9.71 6.71
N LYS A 84 -17.54 10.52 7.54
CA LYS A 84 -16.09 10.49 7.79
C LYS A 84 -15.60 9.24 8.54
N THR A 85 -15.85 8.06 7.99
CA THR A 85 -15.27 6.79 8.41
C THR A 85 -13.76 6.76 8.07
N PRO A 86 -12.92 6.13 8.91
CA PRO A 86 -11.52 5.90 8.55
C PRO A 86 -11.43 4.95 7.35
N SER A 87 -10.82 5.38 6.24
CA SER A 87 -10.56 4.51 5.09
C SER A 87 -9.80 3.24 5.53
N ILE A 88 -10.13 2.08 4.96
CA ILE A 88 -9.45 0.80 5.25
C ILE A 88 -7.93 0.84 4.99
N TRP A 89 -7.48 1.79 4.16
CA TRP A 89 -6.07 2.07 3.86
C TRP A 89 -5.35 2.89 4.95
N SER A 90 -6.04 3.28 6.03
CA SER A 90 -5.47 4.06 7.13
C SER A 90 -4.37 3.28 7.86
N GLY A 91 -3.18 3.86 7.93
CA GLY A 91 -2.01 3.22 8.55
C GLY A 91 -1.38 2.08 7.74
N PHE A 92 -1.84 1.79 6.52
CA PHE A 92 -1.34 0.67 5.69
C PHE A 92 0.20 0.69 5.47
N TYR A 93 0.83 1.87 5.51
CA TYR A 93 2.28 2.01 5.39
C TYR A 93 3.06 1.65 6.67
N ASN A 94 2.42 1.67 7.84
CA ASN A 94 2.97 1.23 9.14
C ASN A 94 2.73 -0.25 9.40
N LYS A 95 1.66 -0.82 8.83
CA LYS A 95 1.34 -2.25 8.93
C LYS A 95 2.49 -3.13 8.41
N THR A 96 2.70 -4.27 9.05
CA THR A 96 3.60 -5.35 8.59
C THR A 96 3.19 -5.87 7.21
N LEU A 97 4.06 -6.62 6.53
CA LEU A 97 3.69 -7.23 5.24
C LEU A 97 2.50 -8.17 5.39
N ARG A 98 2.47 -9.02 6.44
CA ARG A 98 1.35 -9.95 6.70
C ARG A 98 0.04 -9.19 6.89
N GLU A 99 -0.03 -8.19 7.76
CA GLU A 99 -1.24 -7.36 7.92
C GLU A 99 -1.71 -6.67 6.63
N ARG A 100 -0.79 -6.21 5.76
CA ARG A 100 -1.16 -5.64 4.45
C ARG A 100 -1.77 -6.69 3.56
N MET A 101 -1.18 -7.87 3.54
CA MET A 101 -1.67 -9.03 2.80
C MET A 101 -2.99 -9.55 3.39
N ASP A 102 -3.26 -9.37 4.69
CA ASP A 102 -4.55 -9.64 5.32
C ASP A 102 -5.61 -8.61 4.91
N VAL A 103 -5.27 -7.32 4.81
CA VAL A 103 -6.18 -6.28 4.27
C VAL A 103 -6.51 -6.54 2.80
N LEU A 104 -5.57 -7.01 1.99
CA LEU A 104 -5.82 -7.46 0.61
C LEU A 104 -6.61 -8.79 0.59
N SER A 105 -6.28 -9.68 1.53
CA SER A 105 -7.04 -10.89 1.88
C SER A 105 -8.34 -10.60 2.66
N LEU A 106 -8.78 -9.34 2.64
CA LEU A 106 -10.14 -8.88 2.90
C LEU A 106 -10.73 -8.25 1.62
N MET A 107 -10.12 -7.17 1.11
CA MET A 107 -10.64 -6.38 -0.02
C MET A 107 -10.83 -7.15 -1.35
N TYR A 108 -9.92 -8.06 -1.72
CA TYR A 108 -9.88 -8.63 -3.08
C TYR A 108 -9.98 -10.18 -3.10
N PRO A 109 -11.12 -10.81 -2.71
CA PRO A 109 -11.26 -12.27 -2.61
C PRO A 109 -10.87 -13.10 -3.83
N SER A 110 -11.11 -12.57 -5.04
CA SER A 110 -10.82 -13.25 -6.31
C SER A 110 -9.44 -12.92 -6.90
N ALA A 111 -8.60 -12.18 -6.16
CA ALA A 111 -7.23 -11.82 -6.53
C ALA A 111 -6.21 -12.25 -5.47
N VAL A 112 -6.60 -12.14 -4.20
CA VAL A 112 -5.83 -12.58 -3.02
C VAL A 112 -6.75 -13.44 -2.12
N PRO A 113 -6.83 -14.75 -2.40
CA PRO A 113 -7.18 -15.77 -1.44
C PRO A 113 -6.39 -15.64 -0.13
N ARG A 114 -6.97 -16.18 0.96
CA ARG A 114 -6.17 -16.54 2.16
C ARG A 114 -5.32 -17.79 1.82
N ARG A 115 -4.49 -18.26 2.76
CA ARG A 115 -3.48 -19.31 2.50
C ARG A 115 -4.01 -20.72 2.81
N SER A 116 -3.63 -21.76 2.05
CA SER A 116 -4.10 -23.17 2.23
C SER A 116 -2.98 -24.11 2.70
N SER A 117 -3.33 -25.26 3.29
CA SER A 117 -2.42 -26.26 3.90
C SER A 117 -2.23 -27.55 3.10
N ASP A 118 -3.03 -27.82 2.06
CA ASP A 118 -2.90 -29.07 1.28
C ASP A 118 -1.51 -29.25 0.63
N ALA A 119 -0.69 -28.19 0.61
CA ALA A 119 0.76 -28.27 0.41
C ALA A 119 1.48 -28.50 1.75
N GLY A 120 1.25 -29.67 2.37
CA GLY A 120 2.08 -30.15 3.48
C GLY A 120 3.52 -30.30 3.00
N ASP A 121 4.44 -29.56 3.60
CA ASP A 121 5.85 -29.62 3.23
C ASP A 121 6.50 -30.92 3.72
N GLY A 122 7.66 -31.27 3.16
CA GLY A 122 8.32 -32.55 3.48
C GLY A 122 7.94 -33.74 2.58
N GLN A 123 7.64 -33.51 1.29
CA GLN A 123 7.75 -34.59 0.30
C GLN A 123 8.28 -34.12 -1.07
N GLN A 124 9.28 -34.84 -1.61
CA GLN A 124 9.81 -34.61 -2.96
C GLN A 124 8.82 -35.07 -4.04
N VAL A 125 7.79 -34.27 -4.31
CA VAL A 125 6.81 -34.56 -5.37
C VAL A 125 7.47 -34.42 -6.76
N SER A 126 7.88 -35.56 -7.31
CA SER A 126 8.51 -35.64 -8.63
C SER A 126 7.60 -35.07 -9.75
N PRO A 127 8.17 -34.42 -10.78
CA PRO A 127 7.42 -33.59 -11.73
C PRO A 127 6.66 -34.39 -12.81
N LEU A 128 5.73 -35.26 -12.41
CA LEU A 128 4.92 -36.10 -13.30
C LEU A 128 3.41 -36.02 -13.01
N ARG A 129 2.80 -34.88 -13.33
CA ARG A 129 1.40 -34.82 -13.78
C ARG A 129 1.33 -34.27 -15.20
N ALA A 130 0.88 -35.12 -16.12
CA ALA A 130 0.77 -34.80 -17.54
C ALA A 130 -0.30 -33.71 -17.80
N PRO A 131 -0.14 -32.89 -18.86
CA PRO A 131 -1.09 -31.83 -19.15
C PRO A 131 -2.46 -32.39 -19.57
N ARG A 132 -3.50 -32.04 -18.81
CA ARG A 132 -4.89 -32.20 -19.29
C ARG A 132 -5.09 -31.26 -20.48
N LYS A 133 -5.47 -31.83 -21.64
CA LYS A 133 -5.89 -31.04 -22.80
C LYS A 133 -7.21 -30.34 -22.49
N SER A 134 -7.19 -29.04 -22.27
CA SER A 134 -8.35 -28.15 -22.33
C SER A 134 -8.19 -27.17 -23.49
N SER A 135 -9.32 -26.72 -24.06
CA SER A 135 -9.38 -25.95 -25.30
C SER A 135 -8.92 -24.50 -25.14
N LEU A 136 -8.48 -23.89 -26.26
CA LEU A 136 -8.22 -22.45 -26.32
C LEU A 136 -9.48 -21.67 -25.91
N GLY A 137 -9.34 -20.75 -24.94
CA GLY A 137 -10.36 -19.73 -24.65
C GLY A 137 -10.66 -19.46 -23.18
N GLN A 138 -10.31 -20.36 -22.26
CA GLN A 138 -10.56 -20.17 -20.82
C GLN A 138 -9.30 -19.76 -20.06
N ILE A 139 -9.42 -18.70 -19.26
CA ILE A 139 -8.39 -18.28 -18.30
C ILE A 139 -8.41 -19.27 -17.13
N PRO A 140 -7.27 -19.87 -16.72
CA PRO A 140 -7.22 -20.74 -15.55
C PRO A 140 -7.68 -20.02 -14.27
N SER A 141 -8.55 -20.66 -13.50
CA SER A 141 -8.95 -20.18 -12.17
C SER A 141 -7.85 -20.43 -11.14
N LEU A 142 -6.78 -19.63 -11.21
CA LEU A 142 -5.66 -19.68 -10.29
C LEU A 142 -6.01 -18.98 -8.97
N SER A 143 -6.33 -19.76 -7.95
CA SER A 143 -6.30 -19.33 -6.55
C SER A 143 -4.84 -19.22 -6.10
N LEU A 144 -4.20 -18.10 -6.44
CA LEU A 144 -2.85 -17.77 -5.98
C LEU A 144 -2.85 -17.60 -4.46
N SER A 145 -1.86 -18.16 -3.78
CA SER A 145 -1.60 -17.86 -2.38
C SER A 145 -1.06 -16.44 -2.21
N ALA A 146 -1.05 -15.92 -0.97
CA ALA A 146 -0.56 -14.57 -0.68
C ALA A 146 0.87 -14.34 -1.19
N ASP A 147 1.75 -15.34 -1.12
CA ASP A 147 3.16 -15.22 -1.50
C ASP A 147 3.40 -15.25 -3.02
N GLU A 148 2.34 -15.43 -3.83
CA GLU A 148 2.43 -15.57 -5.28
C GLU A 148 2.01 -14.30 -6.07
N ILE A 149 1.64 -13.19 -5.40
CA ILE A 149 1.32 -11.94 -6.12
C ILE A 149 2.58 -11.42 -6.83
N GLY A 150 2.52 -11.36 -8.17
CA GLY A 150 3.68 -11.00 -8.99
C GLY A 150 4.72 -12.11 -9.16
N HIS A 151 4.48 -13.33 -8.66
CA HIS A 151 5.40 -14.45 -8.86
C HIS A 151 5.43 -14.92 -10.33
N LEU A 152 6.63 -15.32 -10.77
CA LEU A 152 6.91 -15.91 -12.07
C LEU A 152 7.71 -17.22 -11.88
N PRO A 153 7.11 -18.40 -12.14
CA PRO A 153 7.84 -19.65 -12.07
C PRO A 153 8.99 -19.69 -13.08
N SER A 154 10.17 -20.17 -12.69
CA SER A 154 11.38 -20.16 -13.54
C SER A 154 11.20 -20.90 -14.88
N ARG A 155 10.36 -21.95 -14.91
CA ARG A 155 9.98 -22.66 -16.14
C ARG A 155 9.21 -21.76 -17.13
N THR A 156 8.40 -20.84 -16.61
CA THR A 156 7.66 -19.85 -17.40
C THR A 156 8.59 -18.73 -17.87
N ALA A 157 9.50 -18.26 -17.00
CA ALA A 157 10.53 -17.28 -17.38
C ALA A 157 11.40 -17.77 -18.55
N ASN A 158 11.82 -19.04 -18.52
CA ASN A 158 12.56 -19.71 -19.61
C ASN A 158 11.74 -19.91 -20.90
N LEU A 159 10.45 -19.56 -20.92
CA LEU A 159 9.61 -19.53 -22.13
C LEU A 159 9.25 -18.09 -22.54
N MET A 160 9.73 -17.08 -21.81
CA MET A 160 9.47 -15.66 -22.09
C MET A 160 10.69 -14.94 -22.68
N ILE A 161 11.91 -15.39 -22.40
CA ILE A 161 13.18 -14.84 -22.93
C ILE A 161 14.21 -15.95 -23.20
N GLU A 162 15.15 -15.66 -24.11
CA GLU A 162 16.34 -16.48 -24.35
C GLU A 162 17.34 -16.40 -23.19
N ASN A 163 18.20 -17.41 -23.04
CA ASN A 163 19.29 -17.48 -22.05
C ASN A 163 18.85 -17.22 -20.58
N CYS A 164 17.61 -17.56 -20.24
CA CYS A 164 17.05 -17.39 -18.91
C CYS A 164 17.77 -18.24 -17.85
N ILE A 165 18.48 -17.59 -16.92
CA ILE A 165 19.16 -18.26 -15.77
C ILE A 165 18.42 -18.11 -14.44
N GLY A 166 17.33 -17.33 -14.38
CA GLY A 166 16.59 -17.07 -13.14
C GLY A 166 15.56 -15.96 -13.29
N VAL A 167 15.00 -15.50 -12.17
CA VAL A 167 14.01 -14.40 -12.09
C VAL A 167 14.50 -13.37 -11.08
N LEU A 168 14.49 -12.09 -11.46
CA LEU A 168 14.79 -10.97 -10.57
C LEU A 168 13.47 -10.33 -10.09
N GLY A 169 13.23 -10.33 -8.78
CA GLY A 169 12.09 -9.66 -8.17
C GLY A 169 12.31 -8.16 -8.00
N ILE A 170 11.26 -7.36 -8.21
CA ILE A 170 11.22 -5.92 -7.93
C ILE A 170 10.13 -5.69 -6.87
N PRO A 171 10.32 -4.81 -5.86
CA PRO A 171 9.33 -4.60 -4.80
C PRO A 171 7.97 -4.15 -5.32
N LEU A 172 6.91 -4.90 -5.01
CA LEU A 172 5.53 -4.58 -5.37
C LEU A 172 4.81 -3.87 -4.22
N GLY A 173 4.34 -2.65 -4.48
CA GLY A 173 3.51 -1.85 -3.59
C GLY A 173 2.16 -1.48 -4.20
N LEU A 174 1.40 -0.66 -3.48
CA LEU A 174 0.11 -0.13 -3.92
C LEU A 174 0.07 1.40 -3.77
N GLY A 175 -0.18 2.10 -4.87
CA GLY A 175 -0.64 3.48 -4.90
C GLY A 175 -2.10 3.55 -4.47
N LEU A 176 -2.36 4.16 -3.31
CA LEU A 176 -3.67 4.17 -2.66
C LEU A 176 -4.36 5.53 -2.79
N ASN A 177 -5.68 5.56 -2.57
CA ASN A 177 -6.53 6.75 -2.61
C ASN A 177 -6.70 7.37 -4.02
N PHE A 178 -6.47 6.64 -5.11
CA PHE A 178 -6.75 7.13 -6.46
C PHE A 178 -8.25 7.13 -6.73
N VAL A 179 -8.83 8.30 -6.99
CA VAL A 179 -10.17 8.46 -7.57
C VAL A 179 -9.99 8.99 -8.98
N ILE A 180 -10.43 8.24 -9.98
CA ILE A 180 -10.21 8.54 -11.41
C ILE A 180 -11.55 8.37 -12.13
N ASP A 181 -12.03 9.43 -12.79
CA ASP A 181 -13.33 9.51 -13.45
C ASP A 181 -14.51 9.05 -12.55
N GLY A 182 -14.40 9.35 -11.25
CA GLY A 182 -15.35 8.97 -10.20
C GLY A 182 -15.15 7.57 -9.61
N THR A 183 -14.31 6.73 -10.21
CA THR A 183 -14.04 5.36 -9.74
C THR A 183 -12.84 5.31 -8.80
N SER A 184 -12.96 4.58 -7.69
CA SER A 184 -11.84 4.37 -6.74
C SER A 184 -10.95 3.19 -7.16
N TYR A 185 -9.63 3.41 -7.17
CA TYR A 185 -8.61 2.43 -7.54
C TYR A 185 -7.54 2.27 -6.45
N SER A 186 -7.11 1.03 -6.26
CA SER A 186 -5.82 0.68 -5.65
C SER A 186 -4.89 0.29 -6.78
N VAL A 187 -3.78 1.00 -6.97
CA VAL A 187 -2.91 0.85 -8.15
C VAL A 187 -1.65 0.04 -7.79
N PRO A 188 -1.46 -1.18 -8.32
CA PRO A 188 -0.21 -1.92 -8.21
C PRO A 188 0.95 -1.11 -8.80
N MET A 189 2.06 -1.01 -8.06
CA MET A 189 3.26 -0.26 -8.45
C MET A 189 4.51 -1.07 -8.09
N ALA A 190 5.28 -1.52 -9.08
CA ALA A 190 6.48 -2.33 -8.90
C ALA A 190 7.72 -1.47 -9.19
N VAL A 191 8.47 -1.12 -8.15
CA VAL A 191 9.59 -0.17 -8.23
C VAL A 191 10.56 -0.34 -7.06
N GLU A 192 11.85 -0.24 -7.34
CA GLU A 192 12.94 -0.29 -6.35
C GLU A 192 13.25 1.09 -5.74
N GLU A 193 13.02 2.18 -6.48
CA GLU A 193 13.18 3.54 -5.96
C GLU A 193 12.18 3.81 -4.82
N PRO A 194 12.66 4.07 -3.58
CA PRO A 194 11.79 4.32 -2.45
C PRO A 194 11.14 5.71 -2.56
N SER A 195 10.20 6.02 -1.66
CA SER A 195 9.30 7.19 -1.71
C SER A 195 8.27 7.17 -2.85
N VAL A 196 8.52 6.53 -4.00
CA VAL A 196 7.66 6.59 -5.20
C VAL A 196 6.20 6.27 -4.89
N VAL A 197 5.92 5.07 -4.37
CA VAL A 197 4.56 4.61 -4.07
C VAL A 197 3.86 5.48 -2.99
N ALA A 198 4.63 6.00 -2.04
CA ALA A 198 4.13 6.85 -0.96
C ALA A 198 3.80 8.28 -1.44
N ALA A 199 4.62 8.83 -2.35
CA ALA A 199 4.41 10.12 -2.99
C ALA A 199 3.14 10.12 -3.84
N ALA A 200 2.98 9.12 -4.72
CA ALA A 200 1.78 8.89 -5.50
C ALA A 200 0.53 8.80 -4.62
N SER A 201 0.57 7.96 -3.56
CA SER A 201 -0.53 7.79 -2.61
C SER A 201 -0.89 9.08 -1.84
N SER A 202 0.10 9.91 -1.51
CA SER A 202 -0.09 11.18 -0.81
C SER A 202 -0.68 12.27 -1.70
N ALA A 203 -0.28 12.33 -2.97
CA ALA A 203 -0.88 13.20 -3.97
C ALA A 203 -2.33 12.78 -4.28
N ALA A 204 -2.55 11.49 -4.58
CA ALA A 204 -3.87 10.94 -4.87
C ALA A 204 -4.87 11.23 -3.75
N LYS A 205 -4.46 11.11 -2.48
CA LYS A 205 -5.33 11.42 -1.32
C LYS A 205 -5.79 12.89 -1.28
N LEU A 206 -4.95 13.87 -1.65
CA LEU A 206 -5.35 15.27 -1.69
C LEU A 206 -6.19 15.61 -2.93
N VAL A 207 -5.92 14.96 -4.06
CA VAL A 207 -6.71 15.11 -5.29
C VAL A 207 -8.11 14.51 -5.11
N ALA A 208 -8.22 13.35 -4.46
CA ALA A 208 -9.50 12.68 -4.19
C ALA A 208 -10.46 13.54 -3.35
N THR A 209 -9.98 14.28 -2.34
CA THR A 209 -10.84 15.17 -1.53
C THR A 209 -11.40 16.38 -2.30
N HIS A 210 -10.97 16.59 -3.55
CA HIS A 210 -11.39 17.70 -4.41
C HIS A 210 -12.00 17.24 -5.75
N GLY A 211 -12.38 15.95 -5.86
CA GLY A 211 -13.08 15.39 -7.02
C GLY A 211 -12.32 14.32 -7.81
N GLY A 212 -11.05 14.08 -7.48
CA GLY A 212 -10.22 13.07 -8.15
C GLY A 212 -9.54 13.59 -9.43
N PHE A 213 -9.05 12.63 -10.23
CA PHE A 213 -8.49 12.88 -11.56
C PHE A 213 -9.58 12.69 -12.63
N HIS A 214 -9.47 13.45 -13.72
CA HIS A 214 -10.30 13.31 -14.91
C HIS A 214 -9.43 12.91 -16.11
N THR A 215 -9.88 11.94 -16.91
CA THR A 215 -9.08 11.41 -18.03
C THR A 215 -9.76 11.55 -19.39
N ALA A 216 -8.94 11.61 -20.43
CA ALA A 216 -9.36 11.58 -21.82
C ALA A 216 -8.36 10.81 -22.69
N THR A 217 -8.82 10.06 -23.69
CA THR A 217 -7.97 9.24 -24.57
C THR A 217 -8.36 9.37 -26.05
N SER A 218 -7.43 9.10 -26.97
CA SER A 218 -7.67 9.23 -28.42
C SER A 218 -8.00 7.92 -29.15
N GLY A 219 -8.17 6.80 -28.44
CA GLY A 219 -8.40 5.47 -29.00
C GLY A 219 -7.15 4.57 -29.00
N ASN A 220 -7.25 3.36 -29.56
CA ASN A 220 -6.21 2.32 -29.48
C ASN A 220 -5.37 2.22 -30.78
N VAL A 221 -5.04 3.35 -31.39
CA VAL A 221 -4.40 3.39 -32.72
C VAL A 221 -2.87 3.35 -32.64
N MET A 222 -2.29 2.24 -33.08
CA MET A 222 -0.83 2.09 -33.27
C MET A 222 -0.46 2.41 -34.72
N THR A 223 0.78 2.87 -34.95
CA THR A 223 1.28 3.17 -36.30
C THR A 223 2.46 2.26 -36.66
N SER A 224 2.45 1.69 -37.86
CA SER A 224 3.56 0.96 -38.46
C SER A 224 4.08 1.65 -39.71
N GLN A 225 5.31 1.35 -40.11
CA GLN A 225 6.07 2.07 -41.11
C GLN A 225 6.68 1.11 -42.14
N ILE A 226 6.43 1.36 -43.43
CA ILE A 226 7.17 0.76 -44.54
C ILE A 226 8.08 1.86 -45.11
N GLN A 227 9.39 1.66 -45.04
CA GLN A 227 10.36 2.53 -45.72
C GLN A 227 10.43 2.15 -47.20
N LEU A 228 10.40 3.14 -48.10
CA LEU A 228 10.60 2.98 -49.53
C LEU A 228 11.86 3.74 -49.95
N LEU A 229 12.80 3.00 -50.54
CA LEU A 229 14.11 3.46 -50.98
C LEU A 229 14.22 3.39 -52.50
N ASP A 230 15.18 4.12 -53.06
CA ASP A 230 15.53 4.14 -54.49
C ASP A 230 14.36 4.55 -55.41
N THR A 231 13.34 5.23 -54.86
CA THR A 231 12.15 5.72 -55.56
C THR A 231 12.53 6.70 -56.67
N LYS A 232 12.26 6.32 -57.93
CA LYS A 232 12.63 7.14 -59.11
C LYS A 232 11.80 8.43 -59.23
N ASP A 233 10.49 8.34 -58.96
CA ASP A 233 9.55 9.46 -58.99
C ASP A 233 8.77 9.51 -57.67
N ILE A 234 9.25 10.34 -56.74
CA ILE A 234 8.67 10.51 -55.40
C ILE A 234 7.25 11.10 -55.48
N PRO A 235 6.97 12.18 -56.25
CA PRO A 235 5.61 12.66 -56.49
C PRO A 235 4.63 11.59 -57.00
N ALA A 236 5.00 10.82 -58.02
CA ALA A 236 4.14 9.77 -58.57
C ALA A 236 3.91 8.63 -57.56
N ALA A 237 4.95 8.22 -56.83
CA ALA A 237 4.82 7.21 -55.76
C ALA A 237 3.85 7.66 -54.64
N ILE A 238 3.94 8.94 -54.22
CA ILE A 238 3.01 9.53 -53.24
C ILE A 238 1.56 9.48 -53.76
N GLN A 239 1.34 9.91 -55.02
CA GLN A 239 0.00 9.88 -55.63
C GLN A 239 -0.53 8.45 -55.77
N ALA A 240 0.31 7.48 -56.17
CA ALA A 240 -0.06 6.08 -56.31
C ALA A 240 -0.54 5.48 -54.98
N ILE A 241 0.18 5.73 -53.87
CA ILE A 241 -0.21 5.28 -52.52
C ILE A 241 -1.56 5.90 -52.11
N VAL A 242 -1.77 7.20 -52.35
CA VAL A 242 -3.03 7.87 -52.01
C VAL A 242 -4.19 7.33 -52.84
N ALA A 243 -4.01 7.11 -54.14
CA ALA A 243 -5.05 6.59 -55.04
C ALA A 243 -5.47 5.15 -54.72
N HIS A 244 -4.57 4.33 -54.18
CA HIS A 244 -4.85 2.92 -53.85
C HIS A 244 -5.09 2.68 -52.35
N ARG A 245 -5.16 3.74 -51.53
CA ARG A 245 -5.32 3.66 -50.06
C ARG A 245 -6.41 2.67 -49.65
N GLU A 246 -7.63 2.85 -50.14
CA GLU A 246 -8.78 2.06 -49.68
C GLU A 246 -8.64 0.58 -50.05
N ALA A 247 -8.08 0.27 -51.22
CA ALA A 247 -7.80 -1.12 -51.63
C ALA A 247 -6.69 -1.77 -50.77
N LEU A 248 -5.67 -1.01 -50.35
CA LEU A 248 -4.64 -1.48 -49.42
C LEU A 248 -5.21 -1.70 -48.00
N ILE A 249 -6.12 -0.84 -47.55
CA ILE A 249 -6.84 -0.98 -46.28
C ILE A 249 -7.76 -2.21 -46.30
N GLU A 250 -8.57 -2.38 -47.36
CA GLU A 250 -9.46 -3.53 -47.55
C GLU A 250 -8.67 -4.85 -47.62
N TYR A 251 -7.58 -4.88 -48.39
CA TYR A 251 -6.69 -6.04 -48.47
C TYR A 251 -6.10 -6.41 -47.10
N ALA A 252 -5.57 -5.42 -46.36
CA ALA A 252 -5.02 -5.66 -45.04
C ALA A 252 -6.08 -6.13 -44.03
N ASN A 253 -7.26 -5.50 -44.01
CA ASN A 253 -8.36 -5.88 -43.14
C ASN A 253 -8.96 -7.25 -43.47
N THR A 254 -8.93 -7.67 -44.74
CA THR A 254 -9.44 -8.97 -45.16
C THR A 254 -8.42 -10.10 -44.93
N HIS A 255 -7.18 -9.91 -45.41
CA HIS A 255 -6.20 -11.00 -45.53
C HIS A 255 -5.12 -10.99 -44.44
N LEU A 256 -4.72 -9.82 -43.92
CA LEU A 256 -3.61 -9.71 -42.96
C LEU A 256 -4.10 -9.64 -41.51
N CYS A 257 -5.24 -8.99 -41.24
CA CYS A 257 -5.74 -8.77 -39.88
C CYS A 257 -7.25 -9.04 -39.70
N GLY A 258 -7.87 -9.91 -40.50
CA GLY A 258 -9.31 -10.21 -40.44
C GLY A 258 -9.86 -10.72 -39.10
N ASN A 259 -9.02 -11.24 -38.21
CA ASN A 259 -9.41 -11.56 -36.82
C ASN A 259 -9.56 -10.32 -35.91
N MET A 260 -8.92 -9.20 -36.28
CA MET A 260 -8.97 -7.91 -35.58
C MET A 260 -10.04 -7.01 -36.19
N ALA A 261 -10.20 -7.01 -37.52
CA ALA A 261 -11.33 -6.38 -38.20
C ALA A 261 -12.69 -6.90 -37.68
N ARG A 262 -12.83 -8.22 -37.52
CA ARG A 262 -14.02 -8.85 -36.90
C ARG A 262 -14.24 -8.50 -35.40
N ARG A 263 -13.37 -7.72 -34.77
CA ARG A 263 -13.52 -7.21 -33.40
C ARG A 263 -13.76 -5.69 -33.35
N GLY A 264 -13.88 -5.03 -34.51
CA GLY A 264 -14.06 -3.59 -34.62
C GLY A 264 -12.77 -2.77 -34.66
N GLY A 265 -11.60 -3.42 -34.74
CA GLY A 265 -10.31 -2.77 -35.00
C GLY A 265 -9.85 -2.97 -36.45
N GLY A 266 -8.54 -2.99 -36.66
CA GLY A 266 -7.92 -3.21 -37.98
C GLY A 266 -7.25 -1.96 -38.52
N VAL A 267 -6.82 -1.98 -39.78
CA VAL A 267 -6.22 -0.82 -40.46
C VAL A 267 -7.29 0.26 -40.63
N VAL A 268 -6.97 1.47 -40.17
CA VAL A 268 -7.86 2.64 -40.21
C VAL A 268 -7.39 3.66 -41.25
N HIS A 269 -6.08 3.77 -41.49
CA HIS A 269 -5.55 4.73 -42.46
C HIS A 269 -4.17 4.31 -43.00
N ILE A 270 -3.85 4.69 -44.24
CA ILE A 270 -2.53 4.52 -44.87
C ILE A 270 -2.13 5.84 -45.53
N TYR A 271 -0.93 6.34 -45.24
CA TYR A 271 -0.45 7.62 -45.79
C TYR A 271 1.07 7.64 -46.00
N PRO A 272 1.56 8.21 -47.12
CA PRO A 272 2.97 8.46 -47.31
C PRO A 272 3.42 9.67 -46.47
N ARG A 273 4.69 9.67 -46.08
CA ARG A 273 5.41 10.83 -45.55
C ARG A 273 6.77 10.89 -46.21
N LEU A 274 7.11 12.02 -46.83
CA LEU A 274 8.46 12.23 -47.35
C LEU A 274 9.44 12.50 -46.19
N VAL A 275 10.65 11.95 -46.28
CA VAL A 275 11.78 12.23 -45.39
C VAL A 275 12.91 12.79 -46.24
N THR A 276 13.43 13.92 -45.81
CA THR A 276 14.59 14.63 -46.36
C THR A 276 15.59 14.87 -45.24
N ASP A 277 16.85 15.20 -45.58
CA ASP A 277 17.82 15.66 -44.59
C ASP A 277 17.28 16.87 -43.81
N SER A 278 17.38 16.81 -42.48
CA SER A 278 17.11 17.95 -41.61
C SER A 278 18.31 18.88 -41.59
N SER A 279 18.23 20.00 -42.32
CA SER A 279 19.24 21.05 -42.24
C SER A 279 19.20 21.74 -40.87
N SER A 280 20.37 21.86 -40.24
CA SER A 280 20.68 22.60 -39.00
C SER A 280 19.87 22.26 -37.74
N LEU A 281 20.48 21.45 -36.86
CA LEU A 281 20.22 21.47 -35.40
C LEU A 281 21.38 22.13 -34.63
N ASP A 282 22.39 22.62 -35.34
CA ASP A 282 23.70 23.06 -34.81
C ASP A 282 23.66 24.34 -33.95
N ASN A 283 22.53 25.04 -33.88
CA ASN A 283 22.30 26.17 -32.99
C ASN A 283 21.28 25.81 -31.91
N ASN A 284 21.73 25.68 -30.66
CA ASN A 284 20.88 25.50 -29.48
C ASN A 284 21.48 26.26 -28.29
N ASP A 285 20.93 27.42 -27.96
CA ASP A 285 21.48 28.39 -26.98
C ASP A 285 21.66 27.86 -25.54
N TRP A 286 21.22 26.64 -25.26
CA TRP A 286 21.26 25.99 -23.95
C TRP A 286 22.28 24.85 -23.85
N TYR A 287 22.92 24.45 -24.96
CA TYR A 287 23.89 23.34 -24.99
C TYR A 287 25.10 23.67 -25.87
N ALA A 288 26.30 23.54 -25.30
CA ALA A 288 27.56 23.59 -26.03
C ALA A 288 28.11 22.17 -26.16
N ALA A 289 28.12 21.64 -27.38
CA ALA A 289 28.64 20.31 -27.68
C ALA A 289 30.13 20.20 -27.37
N ALA A 290 30.56 19.04 -26.85
CA ALA A 290 31.98 18.80 -26.56
C ALA A 290 32.79 18.55 -27.85
N SER A 291 34.08 18.87 -27.82
CA SER A 291 34.97 18.71 -28.98
C SER A 291 35.17 17.25 -29.43
N ASP A 292 34.95 16.32 -28.51
CA ASP A 292 35.06 14.87 -28.63
C ASP A 292 33.70 14.15 -28.63
N GLU A 293 32.60 14.91 -28.70
CA GLU A 293 31.24 14.36 -28.71
C GLU A 293 30.92 13.59 -30.00
N LEU A 294 30.21 12.46 -29.86
CA LEU A 294 29.81 11.62 -30.99
C LEU A 294 28.75 12.32 -31.86
N ARG A 295 29.19 12.93 -32.97
CA ARG A 295 28.30 13.50 -33.99
C ARG A 295 27.63 12.40 -34.80
N VAL A 296 26.36 12.13 -34.49
CA VAL A 296 25.52 11.20 -35.26
C VAL A 296 25.01 11.90 -36.52
N ILE A 297 25.58 11.54 -37.68
CA ILE A 297 25.20 12.06 -39.00
C ILE A 297 24.76 10.91 -39.92
N PRO A 298 23.84 11.13 -40.88
CA PRO A 298 23.46 10.11 -41.85
C PRO A 298 24.62 9.80 -42.80
N SER A 299 24.71 8.55 -43.28
CA SER A 299 25.75 8.10 -44.21
C SER A 299 25.50 8.50 -45.68
N GLY A 300 24.37 9.13 -45.98
CA GLY A 300 24.00 9.65 -47.29
C GLY A 300 22.71 10.49 -47.21
N SER A 301 22.54 11.39 -48.18
CA SER A 301 21.54 12.48 -48.19
C SER A 301 20.31 12.22 -49.06
N SER A 302 20.12 10.99 -49.53
CA SER A 302 19.02 10.64 -50.45
C SER A 302 17.67 10.67 -49.72
N PRO A 303 16.67 11.45 -50.20
CA PRO A 303 15.34 11.46 -49.61
C PRO A 303 14.63 10.12 -49.84
N PHE A 304 13.72 9.78 -48.92
CA PHE A 304 12.98 8.52 -48.96
C PHE A 304 11.54 8.67 -48.48
N ILE A 305 10.64 7.81 -48.94
CA ILE A 305 9.23 7.81 -48.50
C ILE A 305 9.10 6.83 -47.33
N VAL A 306 8.33 7.19 -46.31
CA VAL A 306 7.85 6.27 -45.27
C VAL A 306 6.33 6.19 -45.37
N VAL A 307 5.81 5.02 -45.68
CA VAL A 307 4.36 4.76 -45.67
C VAL A 307 3.96 4.38 -44.25
N HIS A 308 3.20 5.27 -43.61
CA HIS A 308 2.62 5.04 -42.30
C HIS A 308 1.28 4.30 -42.46
N ILE A 309 1.05 3.30 -41.62
CA ILE A 309 -0.14 2.47 -41.55
C ILE A 309 -0.68 2.59 -40.12
N ASP A 310 -1.84 3.24 -39.94
CA ASP A 310 -2.53 3.35 -38.66
C ASP A 310 -3.49 2.18 -38.46
N VAL A 311 -3.43 1.52 -37.31
CA VAL A 311 -4.17 0.31 -36.98
C VAL A 311 -4.79 0.45 -35.58
N ASP A 312 -6.12 0.32 -35.45
CA ASP A 312 -6.73 0.12 -34.13
C ASP A 312 -6.49 -1.33 -33.70
N VAL A 313 -5.68 -1.50 -32.65
CA VAL A 313 -5.25 -2.81 -32.15
C VAL A 313 -6.15 -3.35 -31.04
N CYS A 314 -7.32 -2.74 -30.86
CA CYS A 314 -8.27 -3.02 -29.79
C CYS A 314 -7.58 -3.02 -28.42
N GLU A 315 -7.73 -4.10 -27.66
CA GLU A 315 -7.21 -4.25 -26.30
C GLU A 315 -5.72 -4.65 -26.20
N ALA A 316 -4.98 -4.69 -27.32
CA ALA A 316 -3.57 -5.06 -27.34
C ALA A 316 -2.62 -3.84 -27.28
N MET A 317 -1.36 -4.10 -26.93
CA MET A 317 -0.27 -3.13 -27.14
C MET A 317 0.02 -2.96 -28.64
N GLY A 318 0.01 -4.05 -29.42
CA GLY A 318 -0.15 -4.02 -30.88
C GLY A 318 1.07 -4.30 -31.75
N ALA A 319 2.29 -4.27 -31.20
CA ALA A 319 3.54 -4.35 -31.97
C ALA A 319 3.57 -5.45 -33.05
N ASN A 320 3.36 -6.72 -32.68
CA ASN A 320 3.50 -7.85 -33.62
C ASN A 320 2.51 -7.76 -34.81
N ILE A 321 1.24 -7.40 -34.56
CA ILE A 321 0.23 -7.37 -35.62
C ILE A 321 0.46 -6.22 -36.60
N VAL A 322 0.91 -5.05 -36.13
CA VAL A 322 1.19 -3.92 -37.02
C VAL A 322 2.50 -4.10 -37.80
N ASN A 323 3.44 -4.90 -37.30
CA ASN A 323 4.59 -5.39 -38.07
C ASN A 323 4.11 -6.33 -39.19
N THR A 324 3.33 -7.36 -38.88
CA THR A 324 2.78 -8.32 -39.88
C THR A 324 1.97 -7.63 -40.98
N ILE A 325 1.21 -6.58 -40.65
CA ILE A 325 0.48 -5.78 -41.65
C ILE A 325 1.46 -5.03 -42.59
N ALA A 326 2.50 -4.39 -42.03
CA ALA A 326 3.51 -3.68 -42.83
C ALA A 326 4.36 -4.64 -43.69
N GLU A 327 4.71 -5.82 -43.16
CA GLU A 327 5.36 -6.89 -43.90
C GLU A 327 4.49 -7.37 -45.08
N GLY A 328 3.22 -7.72 -44.82
CA GLY A 328 2.30 -8.21 -45.84
C GLY A 328 1.97 -7.20 -46.95
N LEU A 329 1.84 -5.90 -46.61
CA LEU A 329 1.62 -4.85 -47.60
C LEU A 329 2.89 -4.47 -48.38
N SER A 330 4.08 -4.73 -47.86
CA SER A 330 5.33 -4.18 -48.40
C SER A 330 5.63 -4.52 -49.86
N ALA A 331 5.35 -5.75 -50.30
CA ALA A 331 5.57 -6.15 -51.68
C ALA A 331 4.63 -5.43 -52.65
N GLN A 332 3.36 -5.26 -52.27
CA GLN A 332 2.36 -4.56 -53.08
C GLN A 332 2.66 -3.05 -53.14
N VAL A 333 3.02 -2.44 -52.01
CA VAL A 333 3.39 -1.01 -51.94
C VAL A 333 4.68 -0.73 -52.71
N ALA A 334 5.68 -1.59 -52.63
CA ALA A 334 6.92 -1.48 -53.41
C ALA A 334 6.68 -1.56 -54.93
N ALA A 335 5.89 -2.56 -55.38
CA ALA A 335 5.54 -2.72 -56.79
C ALA A 335 4.69 -1.55 -57.33
N LEU A 336 3.78 -1.02 -56.52
CA LEU A 336 2.95 0.15 -56.83
C LEU A 336 3.76 1.46 -57.02
N THR A 337 4.98 1.52 -56.48
CA THR A 337 5.78 2.75 -56.38
C THR A 337 7.14 2.68 -57.06
N ASP A 338 7.44 1.60 -57.81
CA ASP A 338 8.74 1.35 -58.45
C ASP A 338 9.93 1.62 -57.50
N SER A 339 9.80 1.11 -56.27
CA SER A 339 10.66 1.42 -55.12
C SER A 339 11.07 0.15 -54.37
N ARG A 340 12.22 0.17 -53.69
CA ARG A 340 12.71 -0.92 -52.84
C ARG A 340 12.20 -0.79 -51.41
N ALA A 341 11.51 -1.82 -50.90
CA ALA A 341 11.10 -1.87 -49.49
C ALA A 341 12.32 -2.02 -48.55
N GLY A 342 12.47 -1.08 -47.61
CA GLY A 342 13.47 -1.09 -46.53
C GLY A 342 12.92 -1.71 -45.24
N LEU A 343 12.97 -0.97 -44.14
CA LEU A 343 12.38 -1.40 -42.86
C LEU A 343 10.85 -1.50 -42.93
N ARG A 344 10.30 -2.46 -42.16
CA ARG A 344 8.86 -2.72 -41.95
C ARG A 344 8.65 -2.91 -40.45
N ILE A 345 8.23 -1.87 -39.74
CA ILE A 345 8.30 -1.86 -38.26
C ILE A 345 7.32 -0.84 -37.64
N LEU A 346 6.80 -1.14 -36.44
CA LEU A 346 6.08 -0.17 -35.62
C LEU A 346 6.92 1.08 -35.32
N THR A 347 6.24 2.21 -35.08
CA THR A 347 6.84 3.34 -34.37
C THR A 347 6.28 3.44 -32.95
N ASN A 348 7.17 3.50 -31.96
CA ASN A 348 6.80 3.75 -30.56
C ASN A 348 6.31 5.20 -30.33
N LEU A 349 6.48 6.12 -31.29
CA LEU A 349 5.91 7.48 -31.21
C LEU A 349 4.40 7.45 -31.56
N CYS A 350 3.62 6.76 -30.73
CA CYS A 350 2.20 6.46 -30.93
C CYS A 350 1.29 7.68 -30.69
N THR A 351 1.54 8.77 -31.42
CA THR A 351 0.84 10.06 -31.32
C THR A 351 -0.67 10.01 -31.62
N ALA A 352 -1.15 8.92 -32.25
CA ALA A 352 -2.57 8.62 -32.40
C ALA A 352 -3.21 7.95 -31.16
N ARG A 353 -2.41 7.51 -30.18
CA ARG A 353 -2.80 6.81 -28.94
C ARG A 353 -2.27 7.55 -27.72
N ARG A 354 -2.85 8.73 -27.49
CA ARG A 354 -2.56 9.61 -26.34
C ARG A 354 -3.57 9.41 -25.23
N ALA A 355 -3.10 9.60 -24.00
CA ALA A 355 -3.92 9.78 -22.82
C ALA A 355 -3.56 11.11 -22.14
N ARG A 356 -4.57 11.74 -21.53
CA ARG A 356 -4.43 12.96 -20.72
C ARG A 356 -5.09 12.72 -19.37
N ALA A 357 -4.44 13.16 -18.29
CA ALA A 357 -5.08 13.36 -16.98
C ALA A 357 -5.10 14.84 -16.62
N SER A 358 -6.08 15.24 -15.82
CA SER A 358 -6.09 16.52 -15.10
C SER A 358 -6.68 16.39 -13.70
N PHE A 359 -6.41 17.37 -12.85
CA PHE A 359 -7.11 17.58 -11.57
C PHE A 359 -7.27 19.09 -11.28
N SER A 360 -8.12 19.42 -10.32
CA SER A 360 -8.34 20.79 -9.81
C SER A 360 -8.38 20.76 -8.27
N ILE A 361 -7.57 21.58 -7.59
CA ILE A 361 -7.58 21.74 -6.12
C ILE A 361 -7.73 23.24 -5.80
N PRO A 362 -8.65 23.67 -4.90
CA PRO A 362 -8.73 25.06 -4.44
C PRO A 362 -7.41 25.53 -3.81
N VAL A 363 -6.96 26.74 -4.13
CA VAL A 363 -5.66 27.27 -3.67
C VAL A 363 -5.60 27.35 -2.14
N ALA A 364 -6.71 27.66 -1.46
CA ALA A 364 -6.78 27.58 0.01
C ALA A 364 -6.49 26.18 0.58
N ALA A 365 -6.82 25.11 -0.15
CA ALA A 365 -6.60 23.72 0.26
C ALA A 365 -5.19 23.18 -0.06
N MET A 366 -4.33 23.99 -0.70
CA MET A 366 -2.96 23.61 -1.07
C MET A 366 -1.93 23.70 0.07
N GLY A 367 -2.32 24.20 1.26
CA GLY A 367 -1.41 24.43 2.38
C GLY A 367 -0.65 23.17 2.82
N TRP A 368 0.67 23.28 2.99
CA TRP A 368 1.53 22.11 3.25
C TRP A 368 2.69 22.45 4.19
N LYS A 369 2.92 21.61 5.20
CA LYS A 369 4.00 21.75 6.21
C LYS A 369 4.10 23.18 6.81
N GLY A 370 2.97 23.82 7.11
CA GLY A 370 2.92 25.17 7.67
C GLY A 370 3.17 26.31 6.65
N THR A 371 3.26 26.01 5.35
CA THR A 371 3.27 27.02 4.29
C THR A 371 1.86 27.21 3.72
N GLU A 372 1.46 28.47 3.56
CA GLU A 372 0.15 28.87 3.01
C GLU A 372 -0.12 28.34 1.60
N GLY A 373 -1.38 28.00 1.32
CA GLY A 373 -1.78 27.34 0.08
C GLY A 373 -1.50 28.15 -1.19
N SER A 374 -1.64 29.47 -1.11
CA SER A 374 -1.25 30.41 -2.18
C SER A 374 0.24 30.35 -2.51
N VAL A 375 1.11 30.31 -1.48
CA VAL A 375 2.56 30.20 -1.64
C VAL A 375 2.94 28.82 -2.17
N VAL A 376 2.26 27.75 -1.73
CA VAL A 376 2.48 26.39 -2.28
C VAL A 376 2.10 26.32 -3.75
N ALA A 377 0.95 26.86 -4.14
CA ALA A 377 0.49 26.89 -5.53
C ALA A 377 1.43 27.71 -6.43
N GLN A 378 1.80 28.92 -6.00
CA GLN A 378 2.72 29.80 -6.73
C GLN A 378 4.08 29.13 -7.00
N ARG A 379 4.70 28.49 -5.98
CA ARG A 379 5.98 27.79 -6.17
C ARG A 379 5.88 26.53 -7.03
N ILE A 380 4.70 25.89 -7.11
CA ILE A 380 4.47 24.78 -8.05
C ILE A 380 4.47 25.30 -9.49
N LEU A 381 3.87 26.48 -9.74
CA LEU A 381 3.96 27.15 -11.05
C LEU A 381 5.41 27.49 -11.38
N GLU A 382 6.15 28.16 -10.49
CA GLU A 382 7.56 28.54 -10.70
C GLU A 382 8.46 27.34 -11.04
N ALA A 383 8.28 26.22 -10.33
CA ALA A 383 9.04 24.98 -10.56
C ALA A 383 8.62 24.24 -11.85
N ASN A 384 7.38 24.40 -12.31
CA ASN A 384 6.93 23.92 -13.61
C ASN A 384 7.42 24.80 -14.75
N ASP A 385 7.39 26.13 -14.58
CA ASP A 385 7.93 27.10 -15.53
C ASP A 385 9.44 26.88 -15.77
N PHE A 386 10.20 26.58 -14.71
CA PHE A 386 11.61 26.16 -14.83
C PHE A 386 11.73 24.87 -15.67
N ALA A 387 10.89 23.86 -15.41
CA ALA A 387 10.86 22.62 -16.21
C ALA A 387 10.34 22.79 -17.65
N ILE A 388 9.63 23.89 -17.95
CA ILE A 388 9.20 24.23 -19.31
C ILE A 388 10.33 24.96 -20.07
N ARG A 389 11.05 25.85 -19.39
CA ARG A 389 12.06 26.76 -19.97
C ARG A 389 13.46 26.15 -20.09
N ASP A 390 13.79 25.13 -19.31
CA ASP A 390 15.13 24.50 -19.29
C ASP A 390 15.07 22.96 -19.45
N PRO A 391 15.68 22.39 -20.51
CA PRO A 391 15.84 20.95 -20.70
C PRO A 391 16.50 20.19 -19.55
N TYR A 392 17.49 20.77 -18.84
CA TYR A 392 18.13 20.07 -17.70
C TYR A 392 17.12 19.82 -16.58
N ARG A 393 16.31 20.83 -16.24
CA ARG A 393 15.19 20.65 -15.32
C ARG A 393 14.07 19.79 -15.92
N ALA A 394 13.76 19.94 -17.21
CA ALA A 394 12.69 19.19 -17.90
C ALA A 394 12.90 17.67 -17.84
N VAL A 395 14.12 17.20 -18.14
CA VAL A 395 14.47 15.76 -18.05
C VAL A 395 14.23 15.24 -16.63
N THR A 396 14.66 15.98 -15.62
CA THR A 396 14.44 15.61 -14.21
C THR A 396 12.94 15.65 -13.81
N ASN A 397 12.17 16.60 -14.35
CA ASN A 397 10.72 16.69 -14.14
C ASN A 397 9.98 15.49 -14.76
N ASN A 398 10.36 15.11 -15.97
CA ASN A 398 9.73 14.03 -16.72
C ASN A 398 10.13 12.66 -16.16
N LYS A 399 11.39 12.45 -15.74
CA LYS A 399 11.79 11.30 -14.91
C LYS A 399 10.89 11.17 -13.68
N GLY A 400 10.57 12.29 -13.03
CA GLY A 400 9.61 12.35 -11.92
C GLY A 400 8.17 11.95 -12.27
N ILE A 401 7.71 12.16 -13.51
CA ILE A 401 6.43 11.61 -14.01
C ILE A 401 6.56 10.08 -14.19
N LEU A 402 7.62 9.67 -14.89
CA LEU A 402 7.83 8.29 -15.34
C LEU A 402 8.07 7.31 -14.18
N ASN A 403 8.68 7.77 -13.07
CA ASN A 403 8.69 7.03 -11.79
C ASN A 403 7.32 6.46 -11.38
N GLY A 404 6.24 7.21 -11.63
CA GLY A 404 4.87 6.76 -11.35
C GLY A 404 4.31 5.86 -12.45
N ILE A 405 4.50 6.25 -13.71
CA ILE A 405 3.97 5.54 -14.88
C ILE A 405 4.60 4.15 -15.01
N ASP A 406 5.93 4.07 -14.97
CA ASP A 406 6.69 2.83 -15.18
C ASP A 406 6.47 1.84 -14.03
N ALA A 407 6.38 2.32 -12.78
CA ALA A 407 6.03 1.46 -11.65
C ALA A 407 4.67 0.77 -11.85
N ALA A 408 3.66 1.51 -12.35
CA ALA A 408 2.36 0.95 -12.69
C ALA A 408 2.42 0.08 -13.96
N ALA A 409 3.22 0.44 -14.96
CA ALA A 409 3.42 -0.29 -16.21
C ALA A 409 4.04 -1.68 -15.96
N VAL A 410 5.12 -1.74 -15.17
CA VAL A 410 5.80 -2.99 -14.75
C VAL A 410 4.81 -3.88 -13.99
N ALA A 411 4.13 -3.35 -12.96
CA ALA A 411 3.17 -4.11 -12.17
C ALA A 411 1.95 -4.60 -12.96
N THR A 412 1.70 -4.05 -14.15
CA THR A 412 0.61 -4.43 -15.05
C THR A 412 1.07 -5.07 -16.35
N GLY A 413 2.33 -5.52 -16.44
CA GLY A 413 2.84 -6.33 -17.55
C GLY A 413 3.02 -5.59 -18.88
N GLN A 414 3.21 -4.27 -18.85
CA GLN A 414 3.36 -3.41 -20.02
C GLN A 414 4.83 -3.23 -20.43
N ASP A 415 5.07 -2.88 -21.69
CA ASP A 415 6.41 -2.48 -22.13
C ASP A 415 6.69 -1.03 -21.76
N TRP A 416 7.39 -0.84 -20.64
CA TRP A 416 7.75 0.49 -20.14
C TRP A 416 8.77 1.20 -21.05
N ARG A 417 9.60 0.49 -21.82
CA ARG A 417 10.58 1.08 -22.75
C ARG A 417 9.89 1.74 -23.94
N ALA A 418 8.82 1.14 -24.43
CA ALA A 418 7.97 1.74 -25.45
C ALA A 418 7.29 3.03 -24.94
N ILE A 419 6.80 3.01 -23.69
CA ILE A 419 6.23 4.19 -23.01
C ILE A 419 7.28 5.30 -22.87
N GLU A 420 8.42 5.01 -22.24
CA GLU A 420 9.56 5.92 -22.03
C GLU A 420 10.01 6.60 -23.33
N ALA A 421 10.34 5.81 -24.35
CA ALA A 421 10.78 6.34 -25.65
C ALA A 421 9.72 7.25 -26.30
N SER A 422 8.43 6.90 -26.17
CA SER A 422 7.33 7.72 -26.66
C SER A 422 7.17 9.02 -25.88
N ALA A 423 7.32 8.99 -24.55
CA ALA A 423 7.17 10.11 -23.66
C ALA A 423 8.32 11.13 -23.83
N HIS A 424 9.57 10.66 -23.84
CA HIS A 424 10.73 11.51 -24.07
C HIS A 424 10.77 12.11 -25.48
N CYS A 425 10.33 11.40 -26.50
CA CYS A 425 10.21 11.96 -27.86
C CYS A 425 9.02 12.95 -27.97
N PHE A 426 7.89 12.67 -27.33
CA PHE A 426 6.77 13.61 -27.27
C PHE A 426 7.12 14.89 -26.48
N ALA A 427 8.01 14.80 -25.48
CA ALA A 427 8.54 15.94 -24.75
C ALA A 427 9.40 16.88 -25.61
N SER A 428 9.95 16.44 -26.74
CA SER A 428 10.73 17.25 -27.69
C SER A 428 9.99 17.60 -29.00
N ARG A 429 8.70 17.26 -29.11
CA ARG A 429 7.87 17.42 -30.33
C ARG A 429 7.82 18.84 -30.94
N SER A 430 8.18 19.87 -30.18
CA SER A 430 8.22 21.28 -30.59
C SER A 430 9.65 21.79 -30.87
N GLY A 431 10.60 20.90 -31.16
CA GLY A 431 11.99 21.22 -31.50
C GLY A 431 12.94 21.37 -30.32
N ARG A 432 12.42 21.51 -29.08
CA ARG A 432 13.20 21.53 -27.84
C ARG A 432 12.51 20.68 -26.78
N TYR A 433 13.31 19.92 -26.01
CA TYR A 433 12.81 19.08 -24.93
C TYR A 433 12.25 19.93 -23.77
N THR A 434 11.04 19.64 -23.32
CA THR A 434 10.31 20.43 -22.30
C THR A 434 9.46 19.55 -21.37
N SER A 435 8.75 20.16 -20.41
CA SER A 435 7.86 19.45 -19.49
C SER A 435 6.70 18.76 -20.21
N LEU A 436 6.37 17.53 -19.80
CA LEU A 436 5.14 16.84 -20.20
C LEU A 436 3.90 17.32 -19.40
N SER A 437 4.11 17.87 -18.20
CA SER A 437 3.05 18.42 -17.34
C SER A 437 2.99 19.94 -17.36
N GLN A 438 1.79 20.48 -17.15
CA GLN A 438 1.51 21.91 -17.02
C GLN A 438 0.68 22.19 -15.76
N TYR A 439 0.99 23.27 -15.05
CA TYR A 439 0.19 23.81 -13.95
C TYR A 439 -0.26 25.24 -14.24
N ARG A 440 -1.45 25.61 -13.76
CA ARG A 440 -2.05 26.93 -13.91
C ARG A 440 -3.02 27.22 -12.76
N ILE A 441 -3.22 28.48 -12.40
CA ILE A 441 -4.25 28.90 -11.44
C ILE A 441 -5.39 29.58 -12.20
N GLU A 442 -6.61 29.06 -12.06
CA GLU A 442 -7.83 29.62 -12.67
C GLU A 442 -8.99 29.48 -11.68
N ASN A 443 -9.75 30.57 -11.47
CA ASN A 443 -10.89 30.63 -10.55
C ASN A 443 -10.55 30.18 -9.11
N ASP A 444 -9.42 30.68 -8.58
CA ASP A 444 -8.82 30.30 -7.29
C ASP A 444 -8.55 28.79 -7.10
N HIS A 445 -8.48 28.02 -8.19
CA HIS A 445 -8.10 26.62 -8.19
C HIS A 445 -6.76 26.43 -8.91
N LEU A 446 -5.87 25.61 -8.33
CA LEU A 446 -4.68 25.07 -9.00
C LEU A 446 -5.11 23.87 -9.86
N HIS A 447 -4.88 23.98 -11.17
CA HIS A 447 -5.11 22.90 -12.13
C HIS A 447 -3.77 22.27 -12.51
N GLY A 448 -3.68 20.94 -12.42
CA GLY A 448 -2.57 20.15 -12.96
C GLY A 448 -3.03 19.36 -14.18
N ILE A 449 -2.22 19.29 -15.23
CA ILE A 449 -2.49 18.57 -16.48
C ILE A 449 -1.24 17.80 -16.91
N LEU A 450 -1.41 16.57 -17.43
CA LEU A 450 -0.37 15.78 -18.07
C LEU A 450 -0.94 15.10 -19.33
N GLU A 451 -0.20 15.13 -20.45
CA GLU A 451 -0.53 14.41 -21.68
C GLU A 451 0.70 13.74 -22.30
N LEU A 452 0.57 12.47 -22.70
CA LEU A 452 1.59 11.73 -23.44
C LEU A 452 0.97 10.57 -24.26
N PRO A 453 1.69 10.03 -25.26
CA PRO A 453 1.38 8.73 -25.85
C PRO A 453 1.47 7.60 -24.79
N LEU A 454 0.58 6.60 -24.86
CA LEU A 454 0.63 5.40 -24.01
C LEU A 454 0.20 4.14 -24.78
N SER A 455 1.19 3.42 -25.32
CA SER A 455 0.99 2.15 -26.02
C SER A 455 0.86 0.96 -25.05
N VAL A 456 -0.28 0.87 -24.35
CA VAL A 456 -0.60 -0.21 -23.40
C VAL A 456 -1.61 -1.21 -23.95
N GLY A 457 -1.79 -2.36 -23.30
CA GLY A 457 -2.82 -3.35 -23.61
C GLY A 457 -3.35 -4.08 -22.38
N SER A 458 -4.63 -4.44 -22.40
CA SER A 458 -5.25 -5.35 -21.41
C SER A 458 -5.18 -6.83 -21.84
N LYS A 459 -4.65 -7.11 -23.05
CA LYS A 459 -4.53 -8.45 -23.65
C LYS A 459 -3.21 -8.61 -24.42
N GLY A 460 -2.70 -9.84 -24.45
CA GLY A 460 -1.49 -10.22 -25.20
C GLY A 460 -0.18 -9.91 -24.47
N GLY A 461 0.95 -10.32 -25.06
CA GLY A 461 2.27 -10.19 -24.44
C GLY A 461 2.37 -10.93 -23.11
N ALA A 462 3.13 -10.38 -22.17
CA ALA A 462 3.40 -11.00 -20.86
C ALA A 462 2.13 -11.28 -20.04
N LEU A 463 1.01 -10.58 -20.30
CA LEU A 463 -0.28 -10.80 -19.64
C LEU A 463 -0.91 -12.17 -19.89
N GLN A 464 -0.46 -12.91 -20.90
CA GLN A 464 -0.94 -14.26 -21.19
C GLN A 464 0.02 -15.35 -20.72
N THR A 465 1.28 -15.01 -20.39
CA THR A 465 2.31 -15.97 -19.99
C THR A 465 2.63 -15.90 -18.50
N HIS A 466 2.66 -14.70 -17.91
CA HIS A 466 3.09 -14.47 -16.53
C HIS A 466 1.89 -14.52 -15.56
N PRO A 467 1.75 -15.55 -14.70
CA PRO A 467 0.55 -15.74 -13.88
C PRO A 467 0.35 -14.61 -12.84
N GLY A 468 1.43 -14.09 -12.25
CA GLY A 468 1.37 -13.02 -11.25
C GLY A 468 0.62 -11.73 -11.66
N TYR A 469 0.53 -11.40 -12.96
CA TYR A 469 -0.25 -10.23 -13.40
C TYR A 469 -1.77 -10.41 -13.31
N ALA A 470 -2.27 -11.64 -13.18
CA ALA A 470 -3.70 -11.90 -12.99
C ALA A 470 -4.22 -11.28 -11.69
N ALA A 471 -3.41 -11.29 -10.62
CA ALA A 471 -3.72 -10.67 -9.34
C ALA A 471 -3.67 -9.14 -9.42
N THR A 472 -2.63 -8.56 -10.03
CA THR A 472 -2.50 -7.09 -10.12
C THR A 472 -3.59 -6.47 -11.00
N HIS A 473 -3.92 -7.09 -12.14
CA HIS A 473 -5.06 -6.67 -12.97
C HIS A 473 -6.40 -6.86 -12.25
N ALA A 474 -6.57 -7.87 -11.40
CA ALA A 474 -7.79 -8.04 -10.62
C ALA A 474 -7.93 -6.98 -9.51
N ILE A 475 -6.84 -6.57 -8.87
CA ILE A 475 -6.81 -5.45 -7.90
C ILE A 475 -7.20 -4.12 -8.58
N LEU A 476 -6.81 -3.91 -9.84
CA LEU A 476 -7.23 -2.78 -10.67
C LEU A 476 -8.67 -2.86 -11.23
N GLY A 477 -9.42 -3.92 -10.95
CA GLY A 477 -10.77 -4.11 -11.52
C GLY A 477 -10.81 -4.56 -12.98
N ARG A 478 -9.68 -5.05 -13.53
CA ARG A 478 -9.50 -5.54 -14.91
C ARG A 478 -9.84 -4.50 -16.00
N PRO A 479 -9.13 -3.35 -16.02
CA PRO A 479 -9.42 -2.23 -16.93
C PRO A 479 -9.21 -2.59 -18.42
N THR A 480 -9.92 -1.89 -19.30
CA THR A 480 -9.61 -1.86 -20.74
C THR A 480 -8.28 -1.16 -21.01
N ALA A 481 -7.71 -1.31 -22.21
CA ALA A 481 -6.48 -0.62 -22.60
C ALA A 481 -6.62 0.92 -22.50
N GLN A 482 -7.80 1.47 -22.76
CA GLN A 482 -8.08 2.90 -22.61
C GLN A 482 -8.13 3.31 -21.14
N GLN A 483 -8.87 2.57 -20.30
CA GLN A 483 -8.91 2.80 -18.85
C GLN A 483 -7.52 2.67 -18.21
N LEU A 484 -6.74 1.67 -18.62
CA LEU A 484 -5.37 1.46 -18.16
C LEU A 484 -4.46 2.64 -18.53
N SER A 485 -4.56 3.18 -19.74
CA SER A 485 -3.80 4.38 -20.11
C SER A 485 -4.22 5.61 -19.28
N GLY A 486 -5.53 5.78 -19.02
CA GLY A 486 -6.06 6.80 -18.10
C GLY A 486 -5.55 6.68 -16.66
N ILE A 487 -5.44 5.46 -16.14
CA ILE A 487 -4.85 5.16 -14.82
C ILE A 487 -3.36 5.54 -14.82
N LEU A 488 -2.57 5.07 -15.79
CA LEU A 488 -1.13 5.35 -15.85
C LEU A 488 -0.84 6.85 -15.93
N VAL A 489 -1.52 7.61 -16.80
CA VAL A 489 -1.31 9.08 -16.88
C VAL A 489 -1.77 9.80 -15.60
N SER A 490 -2.79 9.31 -14.90
CA SER A 490 -3.19 9.86 -13.59
C SER A 490 -2.12 9.61 -12.51
N VAL A 491 -1.49 8.44 -12.49
CA VAL A 491 -0.38 8.12 -11.57
C VAL A 491 0.84 8.99 -11.87
N GLY A 492 1.19 9.19 -13.14
CA GLY A 492 2.27 10.10 -13.56
C GLY A 492 2.04 11.55 -13.12
N LEU A 493 0.80 12.05 -13.25
CA LEU A 493 0.42 13.39 -12.80
C LEU A 493 0.46 13.51 -11.26
N ALA A 494 -0.04 12.51 -10.54
CA ALA A 494 0.04 12.45 -9.08
C ALA A 494 1.50 12.47 -8.60
N GLN A 495 2.37 11.70 -9.24
CA GLN A 495 3.79 11.60 -8.88
C GLN A 495 4.55 12.89 -9.15
N ASN A 496 4.28 13.54 -10.29
CA ASN A 496 4.85 14.84 -10.63
C ASN A 496 4.41 15.94 -9.63
N PHE A 497 3.12 15.98 -9.29
CA PHE A 497 2.59 16.91 -8.30
C PHE A 497 3.23 16.70 -6.92
N ALA A 498 3.39 15.45 -6.47
CA ALA A 498 4.07 15.13 -5.22
C ALA A 498 5.53 15.60 -5.23
N ALA A 499 6.27 15.34 -6.31
CA ALA A 499 7.67 15.71 -6.46
C ALA A 499 7.88 17.23 -6.49
N ILE A 500 7.08 17.96 -7.28
CA ILE A 500 7.16 19.42 -7.37
C ILE A 500 6.79 20.07 -6.02
N ARG A 501 5.68 19.64 -5.38
CA ARG A 501 5.28 20.17 -4.06
C ARG A 501 6.34 19.92 -2.98
N ALA A 502 7.04 18.78 -3.02
CA ALA A 502 8.13 18.49 -2.10
C ALA A 502 9.36 19.39 -2.33
N LEU A 503 9.78 19.52 -3.59
CA LEU A 503 10.90 20.39 -4.01
C LEU A 503 10.65 21.86 -3.66
N ALA A 504 9.45 22.36 -3.95
CA ALA A 504 9.05 23.77 -3.75
C ALA A 504 9.08 24.25 -2.29
N ILE A 505 8.97 23.34 -1.31
CA ILE A 505 8.71 23.72 0.09
C ILE A 505 9.80 23.25 1.07
N THR A 506 10.33 22.02 0.95
CA THR A 506 11.37 21.51 1.89
C THR A 506 12.61 20.93 1.24
N GLY A 507 12.64 20.81 -0.09
CA GLY A 507 13.62 19.97 -0.76
C GLY A 507 13.45 18.49 -0.45
N ILE A 508 14.21 17.64 -1.14
CA ILE A 508 14.08 16.18 -1.10
C ILE A 508 14.78 15.57 0.13
N ASN A 509 15.99 16.04 0.46
CA ASN A 509 16.88 15.35 1.39
C ASN A 509 16.30 15.19 2.80
N GLN A 510 15.60 16.20 3.33
CA GLN A 510 14.94 16.12 4.64
C GLN A 510 13.81 15.08 4.70
N GLY A 511 13.21 14.71 3.56
CA GLY A 511 12.21 13.64 3.48
C GLY A 511 12.81 12.24 3.28
N HIS A 512 14.01 12.14 2.70
CA HIS A 512 14.57 10.87 2.23
C HIS A 512 15.43 10.11 3.25
N MET A 513 15.87 10.73 4.36
CA MET A 513 16.76 10.07 5.34
C MET A 513 16.22 8.74 5.87
N ALA A 514 14.93 8.67 6.22
CA ALA A 514 14.29 7.45 6.73
C ALA A 514 14.25 6.29 5.72
N LEU A 515 14.34 6.59 4.41
CA LEU A 515 14.32 5.62 3.32
C LEU A 515 15.71 5.34 2.76
N HIS A 516 16.66 6.29 2.85
CA HIS A 516 18.07 6.02 2.61
C HIS A 516 18.60 4.98 3.61
N ALA A 517 18.22 5.08 4.89
CA ALA A 517 18.46 4.02 5.88
C ALA A 517 17.86 2.67 5.46
N ARG A 518 16.69 2.66 4.81
CA ARG A 518 16.03 1.43 4.33
C ARG A 518 16.78 0.75 3.20
N ASN A 519 17.30 1.54 2.25
CA ASN A 519 18.13 1.00 1.18
C ASN A 519 19.48 0.49 1.70
N ILE A 520 20.09 1.16 2.68
CA ILE A 520 21.33 0.70 3.32
C ILE A 520 21.10 -0.60 4.12
N ALA A 521 19.96 -0.74 4.79
CA ALA A 521 19.58 -1.97 5.50
C ALA A 521 19.46 -3.16 4.51
N VAL A 522 18.69 -2.99 3.44
CA VAL A 522 18.54 -4.01 2.39
C VAL A 522 19.90 -4.33 1.73
N ALA A 523 20.69 -3.33 1.38
CA ALA A 523 22.01 -3.51 0.74
C ALA A 523 23.07 -4.17 1.65
N ALA A 524 22.85 -4.20 2.97
CA ALA A 524 23.66 -4.98 3.90
C ALA A 524 23.28 -6.47 3.96
N GLY A 525 22.17 -6.87 3.34
CA GLY A 525 21.64 -8.23 3.31
C GLY A 525 20.50 -8.49 4.29
N ALA A 526 19.71 -7.47 4.65
CA ALA A 526 18.67 -7.60 5.69
C ALA A 526 17.43 -8.39 5.23
N PRO A 527 16.98 -9.40 6.00
CA PRO A 527 15.61 -9.91 5.96
C PRO A 527 14.56 -8.79 6.08
N ASN A 528 13.44 -8.93 5.38
CA ASN A 528 12.45 -7.86 5.19
C ASN A 528 11.79 -7.39 6.50
N GLU A 529 11.74 -8.27 7.50
CA GLU A 529 11.23 -8.00 8.84
C GLU A 529 12.15 -6.98 9.53
N LEU A 530 13.45 -7.27 9.52
CA LEU A 530 14.51 -6.51 10.20
C LEU A 530 14.83 -5.19 9.53
N VAL A 531 14.56 -5.05 8.22
CA VAL A 531 14.80 -3.81 7.47
C VAL A 531 14.22 -2.59 8.19
N THR A 532 13.09 -2.71 8.88
CA THR A 532 12.45 -1.59 9.59
C THR A 532 13.15 -1.24 10.92
N GLU A 533 13.53 -2.25 11.71
CA GLU A 533 14.29 -2.06 12.95
C GLU A 533 15.70 -1.52 12.65
N LEU A 534 16.34 -2.08 11.63
CA LEU A 534 17.67 -1.69 11.17
C LEU A 534 17.71 -0.24 10.62
N CYS A 535 16.60 0.24 10.04
CA CYS A 535 16.44 1.68 9.78
C CYS A 535 16.51 2.49 11.07
N ALA A 536 15.67 2.15 12.06
CA ALA A 536 15.57 2.88 13.32
C ALA A 536 16.93 2.89 14.04
N TYR A 537 17.63 1.75 14.08
CA TYR A 537 18.98 1.61 14.61
C TYR A 537 20.00 2.56 13.96
N MET A 538 20.05 2.61 12.62
CA MET A 538 20.97 3.50 11.90
C MET A 538 20.60 4.99 12.03
N LEU A 539 19.30 5.31 12.00
CA LEU A 539 18.79 6.67 12.17
C LEU A 539 19.09 7.20 13.58
N ALA A 540 18.82 6.40 14.62
CA ALA A 540 19.08 6.76 16.01
C ALA A 540 20.59 6.92 16.31
N ARG A 541 21.45 6.13 15.64
CA ARG A 541 22.92 6.32 15.69
C ARG A 541 23.42 7.52 14.89
N GLY A 542 22.64 8.09 13.98
CA GLY A 542 23.14 8.99 12.93
C GLY A 542 24.15 8.32 11.97
N SER A 543 24.27 6.99 11.99
CA SER A 543 25.30 6.21 11.29
C SER A 543 24.66 5.34 10.21
N ILE A 544 24.25 5.98 9.12
CA ILE A 544 23.58 5.35 7.99
C ILE A 544 24.64 4.81 7.01
N ASN A 545 25.19 3.64 7.30
CA ASN A 545 26.19 2.97 6.45
C ASN A 545 26.12 1.44 6.53
N VAL A 546 26.62 0.78 5.47
CA VAL A 546 26.56 -0.68 5.30
C VAL A 546 27.34 -1.43 6.39
N GLU A 547 28.41 -0.84 6.94
CA GLU A 547 29.17 -1.41 8.06
C GLU A 547 28.30 -1.56 9.31
N THR A 548 27.62 -0.48 9.70
CA THR A 548 26.67 -0.44 10.83
C THR A 548 25.56 -1.47 10.65
N ALA A 549 25.06 -1.61 9.42
CA ALA A 549 23.99 -2.55 9.10
C ALA A 549 24.46 -4.02 9.11
N LYS A 550 25.65 -4.33 8.56
CA LYS A 550 26.22 -5.68 8.56
C LYS A 550 26.56 -6.19 9.96
N VAL A 551 27.03 -5.32 10.87
CA VAL A 551 27.29 -5.71 12.27
C VAL A 551 26.02 -6.20 12.96
N TYR A 552 24.90 -5.48 12.79
CA TYR A 552 23.59 -5.87 13.30
C TYR A 552 23.13 -7.21 12.70
N LEU A 553 23.19 -7.36 11.36
CA LEU A 553 22.74 -8.58 10.68
C LEU A 553 23.58 -9.81 11.03
N LYS A 554 24.88 -9.65 11.29
CA LYS A 554 25.76 -10.74 11.69
C LYS A 554 25.47 -11.24 13.10
N ALA A 555 24.93 -10.40 13.97
CA ALA A 555 24.38 -10.84 15.25
C ALA A 555 23.04 -11.58 15.07
N HIS A 556 22.15 -11.08 14.21
CA HIS A 556 20.85 -11.71 13.96
C HIS A 556 20.93 -13.05 13.23
N ALA A 557 21.89 -13.25 12.32
CA ALA A 557 22.01 -14.50 11.56
C ALA A 557 22.22 -15.73 12.47
N VAL A 558 22.96 -15.56 13.58
CA VAL A 558 23.21 -16.62 14.58
C VAL A 558 21.94 -17.04 15.33
N TYR A 559 20.90 -16.20 15.34
CA TYR A 559 19.65 -16.42 16.08
C TYR A 559 18.59 -17.22 15.29
N LEU A 560 18.67 -17.24 13.95
CA LEU A 560 17.65 -17.86 13.10
C LEU A 560 17.87 -19.35 12.81
N ASP A 561 19.10 -19.85 12.93
CA ASP A 561 19.55 -21.19 12.50
C ASP A 561 18.94 -22.39 13.27
N ILE A 562 17.93 -22.15 14.12
CA ILE A 562 17.53 -23.06 15.21
C ILE A 562 16.05 -23.53 15.14
N ILE A 563 15.12 -22.79 14.52
CA ILE A 563 13.69 -22.84 14.95
C ILE A 563 12.61 -23.26 13.92
N GLN A 564 12.70 -22.96 12.62
CA GLN A 564 11.47 -22.90 11.78
C GLN A 564 10.93 -24.22 11.17
N SER A 565 9.60 -24.21 10.95
CA SER A 565 8.69 -25.33 10.63
C SER A 565 7.42 -24.85 9.87
N GLU A 566 6.38 -25.68 9.77
CA GLU A 566 5.20 -25.61 8.86
C GLU A 566 3.85 -25.85 9.63
N VAL A 567 2.57 -25.85 9.15
CA VAL A 567 1.74 -25.40 7.99
C VAL A 567 0.22 -25.76 8.33
N GLN A 568 -0.90 -25.11 7.94
CA GLN A 568 -1.25 -23.75 7.44
C GLN A 568 -2.82 -23.45 7.44
N GLU A 569 -3.51 -23.50 6.28
CA GLU A 569 -4.99 -23.60 5.99
C GLU A 569 -5.95 -22.37 5.93
N LEU A 570 -7.02 -22.55 5.13
CA LEU A 570 -7.90 -21.58 4.45
C LEU A 570 -9.41 -21.87 4.67
N GLU A 571 -10.24 -20.82 4.71
CA GLU A 571 -11.49 -20.72 3.91
C GLU A 571 -11.93 -19.23 3.79
N LYS A 572 -13.13 -18.97 3.23
CA LYS A 572 -13.48 -17.72 2.51
C LYS A 572 -13.90 -16.51 3.39
N LYS A 573 -14.15 -15.36 2.73
CA LYS A 573 -14.22 -14.02 3.35
C LYS A 573 -15.64 -13.57 3.73
N ARG A 574 -15.69 -12.72 4.77
CA ARG A 574 -16.85 -11.89 5.21
C ARG A 574 -16.34 -10.46 5.46
N GLN A 575 -17.20 -9.43 5.47
CA GLN A 575 -16.78 -8.09 5.92
C GLN A 575 -16.47 -8.11 7.44
N PRO A 576 -15.39 -7.46 7.91
CA PRO A 576 -15.03 -7.47 9.33
C PRO A 576 -15.73 -6.35 10.12
N SER A 577 -15.95 -6.61 11.41
CA SER A 577 -16.23 -5.58 12.42
C SER A 577 -14.94 -4.90 12.89
N MET A 578 -15.03 -3.69 13.44
CA MET A 578 -13.91 -2.85 13.84
C MET A 578 -13.96 -2.48 15.33
N PHE A 579 -12.80 -2.50 15.98
CA PHE A 579 -12.62 -2.10 17.39
C PHE A 579 -11.40 -1.18 17.53
N TYR A 580 -11.61 0.03 18.04
CA TYR A 580 -10.58 1.06 18.19
C TYR A 580 -10.54 1.60 19.62
N VAL A 581 -9.35 1.66 20.21
CA VAL A 581 -9.08 2.27 21.52
C VAL A 581 -7.86 3.18 21.41
N GLU A 582 -7.94 4.38 21.96
CA GLU A 582 -6.84 5.34 22.14
C GLU A 582 -6.89 5.88 23.58
N ILE A 583 -5.81 5.72 24.35
CA ILE A 583 -5.70 6.15 25.76
C ILE A 583 -4.40 6.92 25.97
N ASN A 584 -4.47 8.06 26.66
CA ASN A 584 -3.28 8.79 27.09
C ASN A 584 -2.70 8.16 28.36
N VAL A 585 -1.38 7.97 28.39
CA VAL A 585 -0.67 7.23 29.46
C VAL A 585 0.50 8.09 29.98
N PRO A 586 0.72 8.18 31.31
CA PRO A 586 1.86 8.89 31.88
C PRO A 586 3.21 8.40 31.35
N GLY A 587 4.12 9.32 31.05
CA GLY A 587 5.47 9.03 30.56
C GLY A 587 5.59 8.77 29.05
N LEU A 588 4.48 8.58 28.32
CA LEU A 588 4.51 8.40 26.86
C LEU A 588 4.19 9.71 26.12
N ALA A 589 4.98 10.01 25.08
CA ALA A 589 4.82 11.20 24.22
C ALA A 589 3.65 11.09 23.20
N LYS A 590 2.97 9.94 23.17
CA LYS A 590 1.81 9.63 22.32
C LYS A 590 0.83 8.76 23.11
N PRO A 591 -0.48 8.79 22.80
CA PRO A 591 -1.42 7.84 23.36
C PRO A 591 -1.13 6.41 22.85
N VAL A 592 -1.38 5.42 23.70
CA VAL A 592 -1.35 4.00 23.34
C VAL A 592 -2.64 3.68 22.60
N SER A 593 -2.55 2.92 21.49
CA SER A 593 -3.73 2.56 20.71
C SER A 593 -3.77 1.10 20.25
N VAL A 594 -4.99 0.58 20.17
CA VAL A 594 -5.33 -0.77 19.69
C VAL A 594 -6.41 -0.59 18.62
N ASN A 595 -6.16 -1.08 17.40
CA ASN A 595 -7.07 -0.93 16.26
C ASN A 595 -7.19 -2.27 15.52
N LEU A 596 -8.30 -2.97 15.73
CA LEU A 596 -8.51 -4.36 15.33
C LEU A 596 -9.68 -4.49 14.36
N ALA A 597 -9.48 -5.30 13.33
CA ALA A 597 -10.54 -5.84 12.49
C ALA A 597 -10.80 -7.29 12.93
N PHE A 598 -12.06 -7.66 13.16
CA PHE A 598 -12.45 -8.98 13.65
C PHE A 598 -13.65 -9.55 12.86
N LEU A 599 -13.89 -10.86 12.96
CA LEU A 599 -14.88 -11.56 12.13
C LEU A 599 -16.30 -11.03 12.39
N SER A 600 -17.00 -10.56 11.36
CA SER A 600 -18.46 -10.46 11.43
C SER A 600 -19.07 -11.84 11.21
N VAL A 601 -19.82 -12.29 12.22
CA VAL A 601 -20.37 -13.65 12.26
C VAL A 601 -21.64 -13.76 11.42
N ARG A 602 -22.49 -12.72 11.47
CA ARG A 602 -23.80 -12.67 10.83
C ARG A 602 -23.74 -11.72 9.63
N GLY A 603 -24.26 -12.17 8.49
CA GLY A 603 -24.26 -11.40 7.24
C GLY A 603 -25.31 -10.29 7.23
N ASP A 604 -25.12 -9.25 8.06
CA ASP A 604 -25.15 -7.83 7.65
C ASP A 604 -24.86 -6.90 8.86
N ILE A 605 -24.38 -5.69 8.55
CA ILE A 605 -23.96 -4.63 9.50
C ILE A 605 -22.73 -4.98 10.36
N PRO A 606 -21.49 -4.76 9.85
CA PRO A 606 -20.29 -4.83 10.69
C PRO A 606 -20.35 -3.80 11.83
N GLN A 607 -19.98 -4.22 13.03
CA GLN A 607 -20.01 -3.36 14.22
C GLN A 607 -18.75 -2.50 14.30
N THR A 608 -18.87 -1.23 14.69
CA THR A 608 -17.74 -0.34 14.96
C THR A 608 -17.79 0.16 16.40
N ILE A 609 -16.76 -0.18 17.18
CA ILE A 609 -16.62 0.18 18.60
C ILE A 609 -15.43 1.12 18.73
N VAL A 610 -15.61 2.27 19.37
CA VAL A 610 -14.59 3.35 19.46
C VAL A 610 -14.50 3.86 20.90
N ILE A 611 -13.30 3.85 21.47
CA ILE A 611 -12.96 4.46 22.75
C ILE A 611 -11.83 5.45 22.53
N SER A 612 -12.09 6.74 22.70
CA SER A 612 -11.08 7.79 22.59
C SER A 612 -11.47 9.02 23.40
N LYS A 613 -10.54 9.97 23.55
CA LYS A 613 -10.79 11.22 24.27
C LYS A 613 -11.71 12.11 23.42
N LEU A 614 -13.01 12.13 23.77
CA LEU A 614 -14.08 12.86 23.07
C LEU A 614 -13.68 14.29 22.68
N LYS A 615 -13.29 14.48 21.42
CA LYS A 615 -13.30 15.77 20.73
C LYS A 615 -14.74 16.03 20.31
N SER A 616 -15.18 17.28 20.42
CA SER A 616 -16.62 17.64 20.37
C SER A 616 -17.33 17.19 19.09
N ILE A 617 -18.63 16.89 19.25
CA ILE A 617 -19.66 16.57 18.24
C ILE A 617 -19.91 15.05 18.03
N ALA A 618 -21.05 14.62 18.58
CA ALA A 618 -21.92 13.56 18.07
C ALA A 618 -21.36 12.14 17.81
N THR A 619 -20.73 11.52 18.81
CA THR A 619 -20.85 10.07 19.02
C THR A 619 -21.42 9.79 20.40
N GLN A 620 -22.72 9.48 20.48
CA GLN A 620 -23.24 8.73 21.63
C GLN A 620 -22.63 7.33 21.59
N PRO A 621 -22.34 6.69 22.74
CA PRO A 621 -21.89 5.30 22.74
C PRO A 621 -22.96 4.42 22.10
N THR A 622 -22.59 3.66 21.08
CA THR A 622 -23.44 2.55 20.60
C THR A 622 -23.73 1.62 21.77
N SER A 623 -24.95 1.08 21.85
CA SER A 623 -25.37 0.21 22.97
C SER A 623 -24.41 -0.96 23.19
N MET A 624 -23.82 -1.46 22.11
CA MET A 624 -22.79 -2.49 22.09
C MET A 624 -21.54 -2.15 22.93
N HIS A 625 -21.10 -0.88 22.99
CA HIS A 625 -19.97 -0.46 23.81
C HIS A 625 -20.27 -0.66 25.30
N ALA A 626 -21.41 -0.15 25.77
CA ALA A 626 -21.84 -0.33 27.15
C ALA A 626 -22.14 -1.80 27.50
N GLN A 627 -22.59 -2.60 26.53
CA GLN A 627 -22.88 -4.02 26.72
C GLN A 627 -21.63 -4.92 26.74
N LEU A 628 -20.54 -4.52 26.08
CA LEU A 628 -19.28 -5.29 26.04
C LEU A 628 -18.23 -4.84 27.06
N LEU A 629 -18.31 -3.61 27.58
CA LEU A 629 -17.33 -3.06 28.55
C LEU A 629 -17.95 -2.47 29.82
N GLY A 630 -19.29 -2.37 29.90
CA GLY A 630 -19.99 -1.73 31.02
C GLY A 630 -19.71 -0.23 31.10
N ASP A 631 -19.69 0.30 32.32
CA ASP A 631 -19.40 1.72 32.58
C ASP A 631 -17.92 2.11 32.34
N LYS A 632 -17.02 1.15 32.05
CA LYS A 632 -15.57 1.36 31.98
C LYS A 632 -15.10 1.94 30.63
N GLY A 633 -15.67 3.07 30.25
CA GLY A 633 -15.21 3.88 29.11
C GLY A 633 -13.88 4.61 29.36
N TYR A 634 -13.47 5.46 28.41
CA TYR A 634 -12.17 6.16 28.36
C TYR A 634 -11.66 6.68 29.72
N ILE A 635 -12.51 7.36 30.51
CA ILE A 635 -12.10 7.99 31.78
C ILE A 635 -11.68 6.94 32.83
N GLN A 636 -12.32 5.78 32.88
CA GLN A 636 -11.94 4.73 33.83
C GLN A 636 -10.64 4.04 33.40
N LEU A 637 -10.44 3.82 32.09
CA LEU A 637 -9.19 3.28 31.57
C LEU A 637 -8.02 4.25 31.76
N GLU A 638 -8.21 5.56 31.51
CA GLU A 638 -7.22 6.61 31.80
C GLU A 638 -6.82 6.60 33.29
N ARG A 639 -7.79 6.46 34.21
CA ARG A 639 -7.53 6.29 35.66
C ARG A 639 -6.80 4.99 36.02
N MET A 640 -7.12 3.88 35.35
CA MET A 640 -6.40 2.62 35.57
C MET A 640 -4.92 2.77 35.23
N PHE A 641 -4.58 3.39 34.09
CA PHE A 641 -3.18 3.67 33.72
C PHE A 641 -2.47 4.64 34.68
N MET A 642 -3.17 5.61 35.29
CA MET A 642 -2.60 6.47 36.34
C MET A 642 -2.15 5.68 37.59
N PHE A 643 -2.87 4.62 37.96
CA PHE A 643 -2.53 3.77 39.11
C PHE A 643 -1.53 2.68 38.77
N LEU A 644 -1.61 2.07 37.59
CA LEU A 644 -0.59 1.12 37.11
C LEU A 644 0.81 1.77 37.10
N ALA A 645 0.90 3.07 36.82
CA ALA A 645 2.14 3.83 36.90
C ALA A 645 2.78 3.87 38.31
N THR A 646 2.02 3.68 39.41
CA THR A 646 2.60 3.61 40.77
C THR A 646 3.13 2.22 41.10
N MET A 647 2.61 1.17 40.47
CA MET A 647 3.09 -0.22 40.67
C MET A 647 4.46 -0.48 40.05
N ARG A 648 4.85 0.29 39.02
CA ARG A 648 6.13 0.14 38.30
C ARG A 648 7.38 0.19 39.17
N VAL A 649 7.32 0.86 40.32
CA VAL A 649 8.47 1.01 41.24
C VAL A 649 8.84 -0.31 41.91
N VAL A 650 7.97 -1.34 41.84
CA VAL A 650 8.20 -2.66 42.43
C VAL A 650 9.27 -3.48 41.67
N VAL A 651 9.36 -3.33 40.34
CA VAL A 651 10.32 -4.07 39.48
C VAL A 651 11.27 -3.08 38.83
N GLY A 652 12.57 -3.17 39.11
CA GLY A 652 13.50 -2.10 38.79
C GLY A 652 14.95 -2.52 38.54
N SER A 653 15.69 -1.58 37.95
CA SER A 653 17.13 -1.60 37.70
C SER A 653 17.64 -0.17 37.90
N GLU A 654 18.80 0.02 38.52
CA GLU A 654 19.38 1.35 38.72
C GLU A 654 19.84 2.03 37.41
N THR A 655 19.81 1.33 36.25
CA THR A 655 20.25 1.92 34.97
C THR A 655 19.41 1.53 33.75
N ASN A 656 18.98 2.57 33.01
CA ASN A 656 18.87 2.74 31.54
C ASN A 656 17.50 3.19 30.99
N ASP A 657 17.52 4.26 30.19
CA ASP A 657 16.41 4.76 29.35
C ASP A 657 16.11 3.86 28.12
N ARG A 658 16.06 2.53 28.29
CA ARG A 658 15.96 1.54 27.20
C ARG A 658 14.66 0.72 27.19
N THR A 659 13.67 1.09 27.99
CA THR A 659 12.43 0.33 28.13
C THR A 659 11.50 0.54 26.93
N ASN A 660 10.93 -0.55 26.38
CA ASN A 660 9.85 -0.45 25.40
C ASN A 660 8.51 -0.16 26.11
N LEU A 661 8.41 1.05 26.64
CA LEU A 661 7.26 1.53 27.42
C LEU A 661 5.97 1.54 26.58
N GLU A 662 6.06 1.63 25.24
CA GLU A 662 4.89 1.53 24.35
C GLU A 662 4.32 0.10 24.35
N LEU A 663 5.17 -0.93 24.15
CA LEU A 663 4.78 -2.34 24.25
C LEU A 663 4.21 -2.69 25.63
N GLN A 664 4.87 -2.27 26.70
CA GLN A 664 4.39 -2.53 28.07
C GLN A 664 2.95 -2.06 28.26
N ASN A 665 2.67 -0.79 27.97
CA ASN A 665 1.33 -0.25 28.14
C ASN A 665 0.31 -0.84 27.14
N LYS A 666 0.76 -1.32 25.98
CA LYS A 666 -0.09 -2.03 25.01
C LYS A 666 -0.50 -3.42 25.47
N LEU A 667 0.43 -4.21 26.04
CA LEU A 667 0.13 -5.51 26.64
C LEU A 667 -0.79 -5.37 27.86
N LEU A 668 -0.55 -4.37 28.73
CA LEU A 668 -1.46 -4.02 29.83
C LEU A 668 -2.87 -3.70 29.31
N LEU A 669 -2.98 -2.87 28.27
CA LEU A 669 -4.27 -2.49 27.67
C LEU A 669 -5.01 -3.71 27.11
N LEU A 670 -4.31 -4.57 26.36
CA LEU A 670 -4.89 -5.79 25.81
C LEU A 670 -5.37 -6.75 26.91
N SER A 671 -4.56 -6.98 27.95
CA SER A 671 -4.91 -7.82 29.09
C SER A 671 -6.16 -7.31 29.85
N ILE A 672 -6.25 -6.00 30.07
CA ILE A 672 -7.43 -5.36 30.70
C ILE A 672 -8.66 -5.53 29.81
N LEU A 673 -8.54 -5.30 28.49
CA LEU A 673 -9.67 -5.43 27.56
C LEU A 673 -10.17 -6.88 27.44
N ILE A 674 -9.27 -7.87 27.39
CA ILE A 674 -9.60 -9.30 27.43
C ILE A 674 -10.46 -9.61 28.66
N ASN A 675 -9.98 -9.21 29.85
CA ASN A 675 -10.67 -9.50 31.11
C ASN A 675 -12.02 -8.77 31.23
N LEU A 676 -12.12 -7.51 30.78
CA LEU A 676 -13.38 -6.76 30.80
C LEU A 676 -14.43 -7.38 29.87
N VAL A 677 -14.06 -7.71 28.63
CA VAL A 677 -14.97 -8.34 27.66
C VAL A 677 -15.40 -9.72 28.15
N ALA A 678 -14.47 -10.54 28.65
CA ALA A 678 -14.79 -11.85 29.22
C ALA A 678 -15.76 -11.75 30.41
N TYR A 679 -15.56 -10.80 31.33
CA TYR A 679 -16.44 -10.61 32.49
C TYR A 679 -17.85 -10.17 32.09
N GLN A 680 -18.02 -9.29 31.10
CA GLN A 680 -19.36 -8.91 30.61
C GLN A 680 -20.04 -10.05 29.85
N LEU A 681 -19.28 -10.83 29.07
CA LEU A 681 -19.82 -12.02 28.38
C LEU A 681 -20.24 -13.11 29.37
N MET A 682 -19.49 -13.33 30.46
CA MET A 682 -19.88 -14.23 31.56
C MET A 682 -21.15 -13.77 32.30
N LYS A 683 -21.41 -12.46 32.39
CA LYS A 683 -22.69 -11.93 32.90
C LYS A 683 -23.84 -12.09 31.90
N LYS A 684 -23.54 -12.11 30.61
CA LYS A 684 -24.52 -12.20 29.52
C LYS A 684 -24.98 -13.64 29.27
N ASP A 685 -24.04 -14.58 29.20
CA ASP A 685 -24.27 -16.02 29.18
C ASP A 685 -23.05 -16.75 29.74
N LYS A 686 -23.13 -17.19 31.01
CA LYS A 686 -22.09 -17.96 31.66
C LYS A 686 -21.75 -19.26 30.90
N ALA A 687 -22.75 -20.00 30.42
CA ALA A 687 -22.53 -21.33 29.86
C ALA A 687 -21.78 -21.25 28.52
N THR A 688 -22.23 -20.37 27.62
CA THR A 688 -21.59 -20.16 26.32
C THR A 688 -20.20 -19.53 26.48
N CYS A 689 -20.05 -18.54 27.36
CA CYS A 689 -18.76 -17.88 27.57
C CYS A 689 -17.73 -18.80 28.26
N GLN A 690 -18.15 -19.60 29.24
CA GLN A 690 -17.27 -20.59 29.89
C GLN A 690 -16.84 -21.67 28.88
N ALA A 691 -17.76 -22.19 28.06
CA ALA A 691 -17.42 -23.15 27.02
C ALA A 691 -16.47 -22.58 25.93
N PHE A 692 -16.57 -21.28 25.63
CA PHE A 692 -15.64 -20.58 24.74
C PHE A 692 -14.25 -20.42 25.36
N VAL A 693 -14.16 -19.90 26.58
CA VAL A 693 -12.89 -19.65 27.27
C VAL A 693 -12.13 -20.95 27.51
N ASN A 694 -12.80 -22.04 27.86
CA ASN A 694 -12.14 -23.32 28.11
C ASN A 694 -11.43 -23.83 26.86
N LYS A 695 -12.08 -23.72 25.68
CA LYS A 695 -11.43 -24.05 24.40
C LYS A 695 -10.32 -23.08 24.03
N LEU A 696 -10.50 -21.78 24.31
CA LEU A 696 -9.49 -20.75 24.05
C LEU A 696 -8.20 -21.01 24.85
N VAL A 697 -8.32 -21.43 26.11
CA VAL A 697 -7.18 -21.79 26.98
C VAL A 697 -6.58 -23.15 26.58
N GLU A 698 -7.41 -24.15 26.27
CA GLU A 698 -6.97 -25.49 25.82
C GLU A 698 -6.15 -25.45 24.52
N HIS A 699 -6.52 -24.59 23.57
CA HIS A 699 -5.86 -24.48 22.26
C HIS A 699 -4.84 -23.33 22.21
N GLY A 700 -4.86 -22.42 23.19
CA GLY A 700 -3.94 -21.28 23.29
C GLY A 700 -4.01 -20.35 22.08
N MET A 701 -2.88 -20.23 21.36
CA MET A 701 -2.78 -19.52 20.08
C MET A 701 -3.33 -20.34 18.90
N ASP A 702 -3.29 -21.66 18.99
CA ASP A 702 -3.39 -22.56 17.86
C ASP A 702 -4.83 -23.05 17.65
N VAL A 703 -5.66 -22.08 17.24
CA VAL A 703 -7.07 -22.30 16.91
C VAL A 703 -7.29 -23.40 15.85
N SER A 704 -6.27 -23.71 15.04
CA SER A 704 -6.33 -24.66 13.93
C SER A 704 -6.65 -26.10 14.33
N ASN A 705 -6.19 -26.53 15.51
CA ASN A 705 -5.93 -27.95 15.78
C ASN A 705 -7.13 -28.79 16.28
N SER A 706 -8.37 -28.29 16.17
CA SER A 706 -9.58 -29.09 16.44
C SER A 706 -10.71 -28.90 15.41
N SER A 707 -10.71 -29.77 14.41
CA SER A 707 -11.79 -29.92 13.43
C SER A 707 -12.86 -30.89 13.95
N VAL A 708 -14.02 -30.37 14.36
CA VAL A 708 -15.19 -31.20 14.68
C VAL A 708 -16.08 -31.26 13.44
N GLY A 709 -15.86 -32.27 12.59
CA GLY A 709 -16.68 -32.52 11.40
C GLY A 709 -16.49 -31.49 10.28
N ASN A 710 -15.25 -31.24 9.87
CA ASN A 710 -14.86 -30.33 8.78
C ASN A 710 -15.26 -28.86 8.95
N VAL A 711 -15.59 -28.42 10.17
CA VAL A 711 -15.77 -27.00 10.51
C VAL A 711 -14.88 -26.64 11.70
N HIS A 712 -14.23 -25.48 11.63
CA HIS A 712 -13.39 -24.95 12.70
C HIS A 712 -14.25 -24.62 13.93
N TRP A 713 -13.81 -25.03 15.13
CA TRP A 713 -14.60 -24.90 16.36
C TRP A 713 -15.10 -23.48 16.67
N THR A 714 -14.34 -22.45 16.30
CA THR A 714 -14.74 -21.03 16.47
C THR A 714 -15.88 -20.67 15.53
N GLU A 715 -15.76 -20.98 14.24
CA GLU A 715 -16.83 -20.74 13.25
C GLU A 715 -18.11 -21.51 13.59
N ALA A 716 -17.98 -22.77 14.05
CA ALA A 716 -19.11 -23.58 14.49
C ALA A 716 -19.82 -22.98 15.73
N LEU A 717 -19.06 -22.52 16.73
CA LEU A 717 -19.63 -21.86 17.91
C LEU A 717 -20.23 -20.50 17.58
N PHE A 718 -19.58 -19.71 16.72
CA PHE A 718 -20.06 -18.39 16.33
C PHE A 718 -21.35 -18.50 15.49
N ALA A 719 -21.44 -19.47 14.59
CA ALA A 719 -22.62 -19.67 13.74
C ALA A 719 -23.93 -19.96 14.52
N THR A 720 -23.85 -20.41 15.78
CA THR A 720 -25.03 -20.63 16.64
C THR A 720 -25.44 -19.39 17.45
N GLN A 721 -24.65 -18.31 17.44
CA GLN A 721 -24.91 -17.12 18.26
C GLN A 721 -25.95 -16.19 17.61
N VAL A 722 -27.17 -16.20 18.15
CA VAL A 722 -28.26 -15.32 17.71
C VAL A 722 -28.24 -13.95 18.40
N ASP A 723 -27.68 -13.88 19.63
CA ASP A 723 -27.63 -12.67 20.44
C ASP A 723 -26.56 -11.66 19.94
N PRO A 724 -26.87 -10.36 19.80
CA PRO A 724 -25.92 -9.36 19.29
C PRO A 724 -24.64 -9.19 20.13
N VAL A 725 -24.72 -9.35 21.45
CA VAL A 725 -23.57 -9.17 22.36
C VAL A 725 -22.64 -10.36 22.25
N LEU A 726 -23.18 -11.59 22.23
CA LEU A 726 -22.36 -12.80 22.07
C LEU A 726 -21.74 -12.90 20.66
N SER A 727 -22.53 -12.62 19.61
CA SER A 727 -22.09 -12.68 18.21
C SER A 727 -21.12 -11.55 17.81
N THR A 728 -21.00 -10.48 18.59
CA THR A 728 -19.96 -9.45 18.45
C THR A 728 -18.78 -9.68 19.40
N GLY A 729 -19.09 -10.00 20.65
CA GLY A 729 -18.12 -10.05 21.75
C GLY A 729 -17.22 -11.28 21.77
N LEU A 730 -17.71 -12.48 21.43
CA LEU A 730 -16.86 -13.68 21.38
C LEU A 730 -15.80 -13.58 20.26
N PRO A 731 -16.13 -13.10 19.03
CA PRO A 731 -15.13 -12.76 18.01
C PRO A 731 -14.17 -11.63 18.42
N LEU A 732 -14.63 -10.62 19.15
CA LEU A 732 -13.78 -9.55 19.67
C LEU A 732 -12.80 -10.08 20.73
N LEU A 733 -13.26 -10.95 21.64
CA LEU A 733 -12.43 -11.60 22.66
C LEU A 733 -11.36 -12.49 22.02
N LEU A 734 -11.72 -13.25 20.97
CA LEU A 734 -10.75 -14.00 20.16
C LEU A 734 -9.68 -13.08 19.55
N ALA A 735 -10.09 -11.97 18.92
CA ALA A 735 -9.17 -11.04 18.28
C ALA A 735 -8.24 -10.33 19.29
N LEU A 736 -8.76 -9.96 20.47
CA LEU A 736 -7.97 -9.37 21.55
C LEU A 736 -6.94 -10.38 22.10
N TRP A 737 -7.35 -11.63 22.32
CA TRP A 737 -6.48 -12.73 22.75
C TRP A 737 -5.36 -13.02 21.75
N GLN A 738 -5.71 -13.19 20.47
CA GLN A 738 -4.75 -13.40 19.39
C GLN A 738 -3.74 -12.25 19.32
N VAL A 739 -4.18 -10.99 19.41
CA VAL A 739 -3.29 -9.82 19.34
C VAL A 739 -2.41 -9.68 20.57
N PHE A 740 -2.90 -10.04 21.77
CA PHE A 740 -2.06 -10.14 22.96
C PHE A 740 -0.93 -11.14 22.74
N HIS A 741 -1.25 -12.37 22.32
CA HIS A 741 -0.24 -13.38 22.03
C HIS A 741 0.69 -12.98 20.88
N TYR A 742 0.21 -12.37 19.80
CA TYR A 742 1.09 -11.89 18.73
C TYR A 742 2.10 -10.85 19.23
N HIS A 743 1.74 -9.97 20.17
CA HIS A 743 2.69 -9.03 20.79
C HIS A 743 3.63 -9.70 21.79
N VAL A 744 3.20 -10.75 22.50
CA VAL A 744 4.10 -11.56 23.34
C VAL A 744 5.11 -12.30 22.45
N ASP A 745 4.65 -13.07 21.48
CA ASP A 745 5.48 -13.95 20.65
C ASP A 745 6.43 -13.18 19.72
N GLN A 746 6.05 -11.98 19.25
CA GLN A 746 6.87 -11.17 18.32
C GLN A 746 7.73 -10.11 18.98
N GLU A 747 7.33 -9.53 20.13
CA GLU A 747 8.01 -8.37 20.72
C GLU A 747 8.60 -8.61 22.12
N VAL A 748 8.30 -9.73 22.80
CA VAL A 748 8.93 -10.09 24.09
C VAL A 748 10.11 -11.04 23.85
N SER A 749 11.34 -10.55 24.03
CA SER A 749 12.55 -11.28 23.61
C SER A 749 12.98 -12.46 24.49
N ASN A 750 12.49 -12.58 25.73
CA ASN A 750 12.85 -13.69 26.63
C ASN A 750 11.75 -14.77 26.60
N PRO A 751 12.05 -16.03 26.20
CA PRO A 751 11.03 -17.07 26.04
C PRO A 751 10.41 -17.55 27.36
N VAL A 752 11.14 -17.45 28.48
CA VAL A 752 10.60 -17.75 29.81
C VAL A 752 9.57 -16.69 30.21
N LEU A 753 9.81 -15.42 29.84
CA LEU A 753 8.85 -14.34 30.05
C LEU A 753 7.66 -14.43 29.07
N GLN A 754 7.88 -14.83 27.80
CA GLN A 754 6.78 -15.13 26.86
C GLN A 754 5.84 -16.18 27.45
N GLN A 755 6.39 -17.34 27.88
CA GLN A 755 5.61 -18.39 28.51
C GLN A 755 4.95 -17.90 29.81
N ALA A 756 5.66 -17.11 30.63
CA ALA A 756 5.11 -16.59 31.87
C ALA A 756 3.90 -15.66 31.65
N LEU A 757 3.94 -14.79 30.64
CA LEU A 757 2.85 -13.89 30.24
C LEU A 757 1.67 -14.66 29.62
N ALA A 758 1.95 -15.58 28.70
CA ALA A 758 0.94 -16.45 28.08
C ALA A 758 0.17 -17.27 29.13
N CYS A 759 0.89 -17.97 30.02
CA CYS A 759 0.26 -18.75 31.09
C CYS A 759 -0.48 -17.88 32.11
N GLU A 760 -0.02 -16.66 32.38
CA GLU A 760 -0.72 -15.74 33.29
C GLU A 760 -2.02 -15.22 32.66
N GLN A 761 -2.02 -14.86 31.37
CA GLN A 761 -3.25 -14.42 30.70
C GLN A 761 -4.28 -15.56 30.55
N ALA A 762 -3.82 -16.79 30.39
CA ALA A 762 -4.66 -17.98 30.47
C ALA A 762 -5.28 -18.18 31.87
N ALA A 763 -4.45 -18.12 32.93
CA ALA A 763 -4.93 -18.25 34.31
C ALA A 763 -5.90 -17.13 34.71
N LEU A 764 -5.71 -15.91 34.19
CA LEU A 764 -6.65 -14.81 34.37
C LEU A 764 -8.02 -15.10 33.74
N LEU A 765 -8.07 -15.62 32.50
CA LEU A 765 -9.34 -16.00 31.87
C LEU A 765 -9.99 -17.20 32.57
N ASP A 766 -9.22 -18.20 32.99
CA ASP A 766 -9.71 -19.33 33.78
C ASP A 766 -10.36 -18.86 35.10
N SER A 767 -9.72 -17.93 35.81
CA SER A 767 -10.26 -17.32 37.04
C SER A 767 -11.55 -16.51 36.84
N ILE A 768 -11.87 -16.13 35.60
CA ILE A 768 -13.14 -15.48 35.23
C ILE A 768 -14.19 -16.53 34.88
N ALA A 769 -13.82 -17.53 34.07
CA ALA A 769 -14.72 -18.53 33.48
C ALA A 769 -15.08 -19.70 34.42
N ASN A 770 -14.07 -20.36 34.99
CA ASN A 770 -14.22 -21.61 35.75
C ASN A 770 -14.29 -21.42 37.26
N TRP A 771 -14.17 -20.20 37.77
CA TRP A 771 -14.28 -19.92 39.21
C TRP A 771 -15.57 -20.48 39.81
N THR A 772 -15.38 -21.30 40.84
CA THR A 772 -16.39 -21.82 41.75
C THR A 772 -16.02 -21.40 43.16
N SER A 773 -17.01 -21.29 44.05
CA SER A 773 -16.76 -21.02 45.47
C SER A 773 -16.41 -22.32 46.18
N PRO A 774 -15.21 -22.48 46.79
CA PRO A 774 -14.89 -23.62 47.63
C PRO A 774 -15.97 -23.89 48.69
N GLN A 775 -16.22 -25.17 48.93
CA GLN A 775 -17.14 -25.65 49.95
C GLN A 775 -16.31 -26.25 51.09
N PRO A 776 -16.15 -25.56 52.23
CA PRO A 776 -15.29 -26.04 53.30
C PRO A 776 -15.87 -27.33 53.90
N ASN A 777 -15.04 -28.38 53.98
CA ASN A 777 -15.41 -29.58 54.72
C ASN A 777 -15.32 -29.29 56.23
N PRO A 778 -16.22 -29.85 57.09
CA PRO A 778 -16.20 -29.62 58.54
C PRO A 778 -14.92 -30.05 59.27
N SER A 779 -14.00 -30.74 58.60
CA SER A 779 -12.70 -31.19 59.10
C SER A 779 -11.50 -30.41 58.57
N THR A 780 -11.71 -29.42 57.69
CA THR A 780 -10.63 -28.63 57.09
C THR A 780 -10.40 -27.34 57.87
N ASP A 781 -9.14 -26.97 58.07
CA ASP A 781 -8.77 -25.70 58.72
C ASP A 781 -9.24 -24.50 57.87
N ALA A 782 -9.86 -23.52 58.54
CA ALA A 782 -10.24 -22.23 57.98
C ALA A 782 -9.08 -21.53 57.24
N SER A 783 -7.82 -21.73 57.67
CA SER A 783 -6.66 -21.18 56.97
C SER A 783 -6.44 -21.79 55.58
N VAL A 784 -6.69 -23.10 55.43
CA VAL A 784 -6.55 -23.82 54.16
C VAL A 784 -7.67 -23.41 53.20
N CYS A 785 -8.93 -23.40 53.67
CA CYS A 785 -10.05 -22.98 52.83
C CYS A 785 -9.97 -21.49 52.44
N PHE A 786 -9.41 -20.62 53.29
CA PHE A 786 -9.16 -19.22 52.93
C PHE A 786 -8.12 -19.11 51.79
N VAL A 787 -7.02 -19.87 51.85
CA VAL A 787 -6.04 -19.92 50.75
C VAL A 787 -6.69 -20.45 49.48
N GLU A 788 -7.42 -21.57 49.55
CA GLU A 788 -8.11 -22.18 48.40
C GLU A 788 -9.08 -21.21 47.71
N TYR A 789 -9.84 -20.40 48.47
CA TYR A 789 -10.70 -19.36 47.91
C TYR A 789 -9.90 -18.25 47.22
N MET A 790 -8.82 -17.81 47.87
CA MET A 790 -8.03 -16.66 47.44
C MET A 790 -7.16 -16.95 46.21
N GLU A 791 -6.66 -18.18 46.02
CA GLU A 791 -5.86 -18.57 44.86
C GLU A 791 -6.51 -18.17 43.52
N THR A 792 -7.81 -18.43 43.37
CA THR A 792 -8.56 -18.12 42.15
C THR A 792 -9.32 -16.79 42.24
N HIS A 793 -9.86 -16.42 43.42
CA HIS A 793 -10.60 -15.14 43.55
C HIS A 793 -9.69 -13.91 43.46
N ALA A 794 -8.46 -13.99 43.98
CA ALA A 794 -7.57 -12.83 44.05
C ALA A 794 -7.05 -12.38 42.66
N LYS A 795 -7.02 -13.30 41.68
CA LYS A 795 -6.57 -13.06 40.30
C LYS A 795 -7.30 -11.91 39.58
N ARG A 796 -8.51 -11.56 40.02
CA ARG A 796 -9.26 -10.37 39.57
C ARG A 796 -8.48 -9.04 39.65
N TRP A 797 -7.41 -8.98 40.47
CA TRP A 797 -6.53 -7.81 40.60
C TRP A 797 -5.40 -7.73 39.56
N GLN A 798 -5.10 -8.81 38.84
CA GLN A 798 -4.11 -8.87 37.75
C GLN A 798 -2.67 -8.42 38.09
N ALA A 799 -2.31 -8.20 39.36
CA ALA A 799 -1.01 -7.65 39.74
C ALA A 799 0.18 -8.50 39.24
N THR A 800 0.03 -9.83 39.19
CA THR A 800 1.04 -10.74 38.62
C THR A 800 1.31 -10.45 37.14
N MET A 801 0.26 -10.24 36.35
CA MET A 801 0.41 -9.84 34.94
C MET A 801 1.13 -8.49 34.83
N PHE A 802 0.79 -7.53 35.69
CA PHE A 802 1.38 -6.20 35.64
C PHE A 802 2.89 -6.23 35.92
N LEU A 803 3.32 -6.94 36.97
CA LEU A 803 4.75 -7.07 37.29
C LEU A 803 5.52 -7.88 36.22
N LEU A 804 4.90 -8.89 35.59
CA LEU A 804 5.50 -9.61 34.46
C LEU A 804 5.66 -8.71 33.22
N VAL A 805 4.72 -7.80 32.95
CA VAL A 805 4.88 -6.83 31.86
C VAL A 805 5.93 -5.77 32.21
N ASP A 806 6.03 -5.34 33.47
CA ASP A 806 7.10 -4.43 33.90
C ASP A 806 8.49 -5.09 33.85
N CYS A 807 8.61 -6.44 33.95
CA CYS A 807 9.85 -7.17 33.68
C CYS A 807 10.43 -6.97 32.27
N LEU A 808 9.65 -6.45 31.30
CA LEU A 808 10.16 -6.03 29.99
C LEU A 808 11.13 -4.83 30.05
N ALA A 809 11.28 -4.20 31.22
CA ALA A 809 12.30 -3.19 31.48
C ALA A 809 13.68 -3.76 31.83
N LEU A 810 13.78 -5.07 32.10
CA LEU A 810 14.98 -5.73 32.63
C LEU A 810 15.83 -6.36 31.51
N ASP A 811 17.12 -6.56 31.77
CA ASP A 811 17.98 -7.29 30.83
C ASP A 811 17.61 -8.78 30.74
N ASN A 812 17.63 -9.33 29.53
CA ASN A 812 17.23 -10.72 29.27
C ASN A 812 18.03 -11.77 30.05
N GLN A 813 19.28 -11.50 30.45
CA GLN A 813 20.10 -12.43 31.24
C GLN A 813 19.65 -12.47 32.72
N SER A 814 18.97 -11.41 33.18
CA SER A 814 18.43 -11.34 34.56
C SER A 814 17.12 -12.14 34.73
N LEU A 815 16.40 -12.40 33.63
CA LEU A 815 15.07 -13.02 33.58
C LEU A 815 15.15 -14.56 33.58
N THR A 816 15.53 -15.13 34.73
CA THR A 816 15.56 -16.59 34.95
C THR A 816 14.22 -17.15 35.44
N PRO A 817 13.94 -18.46 35.27
CA PRO A 817 12.71 -19.09 35.78
C PRO A 817 12.50 -18.90 37.30
N ALA A 818 13.56 -18.91 38.10
CA ALA A 818 13.48 -18.69 39.55
C ALA A 818 13.08 -17.23 39.86
N ARG A 819 13.71 -16.25 39.21
CA ARG A 819 13.42 -14.83 39.39
C ARG A 819 12.01 -14.45 38.92
N LEU A 820 11.56 -15.00 37.78
CA LEU A 820 10.17 -14.87 37.34
C LEU A 820 9.19 -15.60 38.29
N GLY A 821 9.60 -16.71 38.90
CA GLY A 821 8.86 -17.37 39.98
C GLY A 821 8.69 -16.48 41.21
N PHE A 822 9.73 -15.76 41.62
CA PHE A 822 9.69 -14.79 42.71
C PHE A 822 8.76 -13.60 42.37
N VAL A 823 8.87 -13.03 41.17
CA VAL A 823 7.94 -11.99 40.68
C VAL A 823 6.48 -12.48 40.71
N LYS A 824 6.21 -13.74 40.35
CA LYS A 824 4.86 -14.33 40.45
C LYS A 824 4.36 -14.47 41.90
N GLN A 825 5.23 -14.72 42.88
CA GLN A 825 4.83 -14.73 44.29
C GLN A 825 4.55 -13.32 44.82
N VAL A 826 5.34 -12.32 44.41
CA VAL A 826 5.10 -10.91 44.72
C VAL A 826 3.77 -10.44 44.12
N GLY A 827 3.48 -10.79 42.87
CA GLY A 827 2.19 -10.51 42.22
C GLY A 827 0.99 -11.11 42.97
N ARG A 828 1.10 -12.37 43.41
CA ARG A 828 0.09 -13.04 44.24
C ARG A 828 -0.10 -12.36 45.60
N TYR A 829 0.97 -11.90 46.25
CA TYR A 829 0.87 -11.13 47.50
C TYR A 829 0.07 -9.83 47.31
N ILE A 830 0.33 -9.06 46.24
CA ILE A 830 -0.44 -7.85 45.92
C ILE A 830 -1.90 -8.18 45.59
N GLU A 831 -2.16 -9.22 44.78
CA GLU A 831 -3.51 -9.72 44.47
C GLU A 831 -4.29 -10.07 45.75
N TYR A 832 -3.65 -10.73 46.72
CA TYR A 832 -4.24 -11.07 48.01
C TYR A 832 -4.54 -9.81 48.84
N GLN A 833 -3.58 -8.90 49.01
CA GLN A 833 -3.77 -7.68 49.81
C GLN A 833 -4.84 -6.76 49.21
N GLY A 834 -4.82 -6.53 47.90
CA GLY A 834 -5.86 -5.76 47.20
C GLY A 834 -7.23 -6.43 47.27
N THR A 835 -7.29 -7.76 47.23
CA THR A 835 -8.55 -8.51 47.36
C THR A 835 -9.15 -8.40 48.75
N VAL A 836 -8.34 -8.54 49.80
CA VAL A 836 -8.77 -8.35 51.20
C VAL A 836 -9.23 -6.91 51.43
N ALA A 837 -8.45 -5.91 51.01
CA ALA A 837 -8.80 -4.50 51.19
C ALA A 837 -10.11 -4.13 50.46
N HIS A 838 -10.27 -4.59 49.21
CA HIS A 838 -11.49 -4.35 48.43
C HIS A 838 -12.74 -4.98 49.04
N ASP A 839 -12.67 -6.26 49.42
CA ASP A 839 -13.85 -7.00 49.86
C ASP A 839 -14.25 -6.66 51.30
N LEU A 840 -13.30 -6.35 52.18
CA LEU A 840 -13.57 -5.87 53.53
C LEU A 840 -14.28 -4.51 53.49
N ALA A 841 -13.81 -3.58 52.64
CA ALA A 841 -14.44 -2.27 52.42
C ALA A 841 -15.83 -2.33 51.78
N ARG A 842 -16.29 -3.51 51.33
CA ARG A 842 -17.64 -3.75 50.80
C ARG A 842 -18.46 -4.77 51.60
N PHE A 843 -17.94 -5.29 52.72
CA PHE A 843 -18.51 -6.47 53.39
C PHE A 843 -20.00 -6.30 53.73
N GLU A 844 -20.38 -5.16 54.33
CA GLU A 844 -21.80 -4.85 54.64
C GLU A 844 -22.71 -4.83 53.40
N ARG A 845 -22.21 -4.31 52.27
CA ARG A 845 -22.96 -4.21 51.01
C ARG A 845 -23.12 -5.57 50.35
N ALA A 846 -22.04 -6.34 50.26
CA ALA A 846 -22.03 -7.64 49.56
C ALA A 846 -22.85 -8.72 50.30
N LEU A 847 -23.23 -8.50 51.56
CA LEU A 847 -24.23 -9.33 52.26
C LEU A 847 -25.66 -9.13 51.74
N VAL A 848 -25.93 -8.04 51.01
CA VAL A 848 -27.25 -7.68 50.46
C VAL A 848 -27.31 -7.85 48.94
N ASP A 849 -26.15 -7.87 48.26
CA ASP A 849 -25.99 -8.03 46.81
C ASP A 849 -25.46 -9.44 46.48
N PRO A 850 -26.34 -10.43 46.17
CA PRO A 850 -25.93 -11.83 45.99
C PRO A 850 -25.08 -12.07 44.72
N ASP A 851 -25.00 -11.10 43.81
CA ASP A 851 -24.13 -11.16 42.62
C ASP A 851 -22.71 -10.62 42.91
N GLU A 852 -22.48 -9.94 44.05
CA GLU A 852 -21.18 -9.38 44.44
C GLU A 852 -20.29 -10.44 45.13
N ARG A 853 -19.55 -11.23 44.31
CA ARG A 853 -18.54 -12.20 44.78
C ARG A 853 -17.57 -11.55 45.78
N ASN A 854 -17.66 -11.92 47.05
CA ASN A 854 -16.91 -11.31 48.15
C ASN A 854 -16.39 -12.38 49.14
N VAL A 855 -15.09 -12.38 49.41
CA VAL A 855 -14.46 -13.40 50.29
C VAL A 855 -14.92 -13.30 51.75
N CYS A 856 -15.21 -12.10 52.25
CA CYS A 856 -15.69 -11.89 53.62
C CYS A 856 -17.12 -12.46 53.79
N VAL A 857 -17.97 -12.28 52.78
CA VAL A 857 -19.32 -12.87 52.72
C VAL A 857 -19.25 -14.40 52.69
N TRP A 858 -18.39 -14.98 51.85
CA TRP A 858 -18.20 -16.43 51.83
C TRP A 858 -17.68 -16.96 53.17
N PHE A 859 -16.66 -16.31 53.75
CA PHE A 859 -16.08 -16.69 55.03
C PHE A 859 -17.12 -16.66 56.14
N LYS A 860 -17.93 -15.59 56.21
CA LYS A 860 -19.04 -15.51 57.17
C LYS A 860 -20.06 -16.62 56.96
N THR A 861 -20.43 -16.92 55.73
CA THR A 861 -21.51 -17.88 55.43
C THR A 861 -21.11 -19.35 55.60
N HIS A 862 -19.86 -19.72 55.31
CA HIS A 862 -19.43 -21.13 55.25
C HIS A 862 -18.35 -21.53 56.26
N VAL A 863 -17.54 -20.57 56.74
CA VAL A 863 -16.40 -20.84 57.66
C VAL A 863 -16.69 -20.33 59.07
N TYR A 864 -17.53 -19.31 59.22
CA TYR A 864 -17.88 -18.71 60.51
C TYR A 864 -19.38 -18.35 60.64
N PRO A 865 -20.31 -19.29 60.32
CA PRO A 865 -21.76 -19.02 60.17
C PRO A 865 -22.41 -18.37 61.39
N ASP A 866 -22.20 -18.95 62.57
CA ASP A 866 -22.95 -18.64 63.81
C ASP A 866 -22.53 -17.32 64.50
N SER A 867 -21.66 -16.53 63.87
CA SER A 867 -21.11 -15.28 64.40
C SER A 867 -21.93 -14.03 64.03
N SER A 868 -21.75 -12.94 64.78
CA SER A 868 -22.15 -11.61 64.32
C SER A 868 -21.24 -11.10 63.19
N LEU A 869 -21.66 -10.03 62.51
CA LEU A 869 -20.87 -9.43 61.42
C LEU A 869 -19.53 -8.85 61.93
N GLU A 870 -19.53 -8.25 63.12
CA GLU A 870 -18.33 -7.67 63.73
C GLU A 870 -17.33 -8.77 64.13
N GLU A 871 -17.80 -9.85 64.77
CA GLU A 871 -16.98 -11.02 65.10
C GLU A 871 -16.39 -11.69 63.85
N ALA A 872 -17.19 -11.86 62.79
CA ALA A 872 -16.72 -12.39 61.51
C ALA A 872 -15.66 -11.48 60.87
N SER A 873 -15.86 -10.16 60.90
CA SER A 873 -14.89 -9.18 60.39
C SER A 873 -13.57 -9.23 61.17
N VAL A 874 -13.62 -9.31 62.49
CA VAL A 874 -12.43 -9.45 63.36
C VAL A 874 -11.73 -10.79 63.12
N ALA A 875 -12.47 -11.90 63.02
CA ALA A 875 -11.91 -13.22 62.73
C ALA A 875 -11.25 -13.28 61.35
N PHE A 876 -11.92 -12.77 60.31
CA PHE A 876 -11.39 -12.66 58.95
C PHE A 876 -10.14 -11.76 58.89
N THR A 877 -10.17 -10.60 59.57
CA THR A 877 -9.04 -9.67 59.66
C THR A 877 -7.84 -10.32 60.37
N LYS A 878 -8.07 -11.13 61.40
CA LYS A 878 -7.01 -11.89 62.09
C LYS A 878 -6.41 -12.96 61.16
N LEU A 879 -7.24 -13.70 60.43
CA LEU A 879 -6.82 -14.77 59.51
C LEU A 879 -6.02 -14.23 58.32
N SER A 880 -6.56 -13.20 57.65
CA SER A 880 -5.91 -12.55 56.51
C SER A 880 -4.58 -11.88 56.90
N ARG A 881 -4.48 -11.24 58.07
CA ARG A 881 -3.20 -10.74 58.61
C ARG A 881 -2.19 -11.85 58.89
N ALA A 882 -2.61 -12.98 59.46
CA ALA A 882 -1.71 -14.11 59.71
C ALA A 882 -1.17 -14.69 58.40
N ASN A 883 -2.03 -14.86 57.39
CA ASN A 883 -1.63 -15.31 56.05
C ASN A 883 -0.71 -14.31 55.35
N ALA A 884 -1.01 -13.00 55.42
CA ALA A 884 -0.18 -11.94 54.87
C ALA A 884 1.22 -11.90 55.51
N THR A 885 1.33 -12.09 56.82
CA THR A 885 2.62 -12.19 57.53
C THR A 885 3.40 -13.40 57.06
N ALA A 886 2.78 -14.58 56.91
CA ALA A 886 3.44 -15.78 56.42
C ALA A 886 3.94 -15.64 54.98
N GLN A 887 3.13 -15.05 54.09
CA GLN A 887 3.55 -14.72 52.71
C GLN A 887 4.71 -13.72 52.70
N TRP A 888 4.68 -12.69 53.55
CA TRP A 888 5.77 -11.71 53.64
C TRP A 888 7.09 -12.34 54.11
N THR A 889 7.06 -13.18 55.14
CA THR A 889 8.25 -13.90 55.62
C THR A 889 8.84 -14.79 54.52
N ALA A 890 8.01 -15.50 53.76
CA ALA A 890 8.48 -16.33 52.64
C ALA A 890 9.13 -15.49 51.52
N LEU A 891 8.60 -14.31 51.21
CA LEU A 891 9.22 -13.38 50.25
C LEU A 891 10.60 -12.87 50.75
N GLN A 892 10.75 -12.60 52.05
CA GLN A 892 12.04 -12.24 52.64
C GLN A 892 13.05 -13.39 52.57
N GLU A 893 12.65 -14.62 52.93
CA GLU A 893 13.51 -15.81 52.87
C GLU A 893 14.00 -16.17 51.46
N LEU A 894 13.21 -15.87 50.42
CA LEU A 894 13.61 -16.04 49.02
C LEU A 894 14.47 -14.88 48.51
N SER A 895 14.16 -13.65 48.91
CA SER A 895 14.96 -12.47 48.55
C SER A 895 16.42 -12.61 49.00
N HIS A 896 16.67 -13.24 50.16
CA HIS A 896 18.01 -13.50 50.68
C HIS A 896 18.85 -14.53 49.87
N ARG A 897 18.29 -15.15 48.82
CA ARG A 897 18.96 -16.19 48.01
C ARG A 897 19.51 -15.70 46.66
N HIS A 898 19.60 -14.37 46.46
CA HIS A 898 19.90 -13.73 45.15
C HIS A 898 18.85 -13.97 44.05
N GLU A 899 17.69 -14.53 44.42
CA GLU A 899 16.47 -14.53 43.60
C GLU A 899 15.76 -13.16 43.68
N GLY A 900 16.08 -12.35 44.70
CA GLY A 900 15.42 -11.09 45.01
C GLY A 900 15.85 -9.84 44.24
N ASP A 901 17.01 -9.86 43.56
CA ASP A 901 17.65 -8.67 42.92
C ASP A 901 16.87 -8.08 41.70
N VAL A 902 15.60 -8.43 41.57
CA VAL A 902 14.65 -8.05 40.51
C VAL A 902 13.47 -7.23 41.07
N VAL A 903 13.25 -7.26 42.40
CA VAL A 903 12.09 -6.63 43.06
C VAL A 903 12.53 -5.79 44.25
N HIS A 904 12.08 -4.54 44.30
CA HIS A 904 12.29 -3.65 45.44
C HIS A 904 11.22 -3.91 46.52
N LEU A 905 11.56 -4.74 47.52
CA LEU A 905 10.64 -5.07 48.62
C LEU A 905 10.16 -3.84 49.44
N GLU A 906 10.95 -2.77 49.51
CA GLU A 906 10.50 -1.52 50.17
C GLU A 906 9.39 -0.82 49.36
N ALA A 907 9.56 -0.69 48.05
CA ALA A 907 8.52 -0.14 47.16
C ALA A 907 7.24 -1.00 47.14
N LEU A 908 7.39 -2.32 47.28
CA LEU A 908 6.26 -3.24 47.44
C LEU A 908 5.42 -2.94 48.71
N GLN A 909 6.07 -2.57 49.82
CA GLN A 909 5.33 -2.17 51.04
C GLN A 909 4.54 -0.88 50.84
N ASP A 910 5.14 0.13 50.20
CA ASP A 910 4.44 1.39 49.93
C ASP A 910 3.29 1.22 48.92
N VAL A 911 3.44 0.37 47.89
CA VAL A 911 2.33 0.03 46.97
C VAL A 911 1.18 -0.66 47.70
N VAL A 912 1.46 -1.66 48.55
CA VAL A 912 0.43 -2.35 49.35
C VAL A 912 -0.25 -1.39 50.33
N LYS A 913 0.51 -0.51 50.97
CA LYS A 913 0.00 0.55 51.86
C LYS A 913 -0.88 1.55 51.11
N THR A 914 -0.50 1.96 49.89
CA THR A 914 -1.34 2.79 49.01
C THR A 914 -2.64 2.09 48.64
N ILE A 915 -2.61 0.78 48.33
CA ILE A 915 -3.80 -0.03 48.07
C ILE A 915 -4.72 -0.04 49.29
N VAL A 916 -4.21 -0.34 50.48
CA VAL A 916 -5.02 -0.37 51.72
C VAL A 916 -5.62 1.01 52.03
N LEU A 917 -4.85 2.09 51.85
CA LEU A 917 -5.34 3.47 52.03
C LEU A 917 -6.43 3.87 51.02
N HIS A 918 -6.46 3.29 49.82
CA HIS A 918 -7.49 3.58 48.81
C HIS A 918 -8.88 2.99 49.16
N TYR A 919 -8.92 1.96 50.00
CA TYR A 919 -10.16 1.27 50.41
C TYR A 919 -10.52 1.41 51.90
N GLY A 920 -9.61 1.86 52.77
CA GLY A 920 -9.83 1.95 54.22
C GLY A 920 -10.86 2.98 54.69
N ASP A 921 -11.17 2.97 55.99
CA ASP A 921 -12.34 3.64 56.60
C ASP A 921 -12.48 5.16 56.37
N ASP A 922 -11.40 5.87 56.02
CA ASP A 922 -11.44 7.28 55.63
C ASP A 922 -12.14 7.53 54.27
N ALA A 923 -12.66 6.45 53.64
CA ALA A 923 -13.39 6.42 52.37
C ALA A 923 -14.64 7.32 52.27
N SER A 924 -14.99 8.10 53.29
CA SER A 924 -16.02 9.15 53.25
C SER A 924 -15.91 10.07 52.01
N LYS A 925 -14.67 10.33 51.53
CA LYS A 925 -14.38 11.08 50.29
C LYS A 925 -14.15 10.19 49.06
N ALA A 926 -13.81 8.91 49.24
CA ALA A 926 -13.46 7.98 48.14
C ALA A 926 -14.68 7.30 47.47
N ARG A 927 -15.89 7.44 48.03
CA ARG A 927 -17.18 6.83 47.61
C ARG A 927 -17.65 7.04 46.15
N LYS A 928 -16.82 7.60 45.26
CA LYS A 928 -17.04 7.67 43.79
C LYS A 928 -15.87 7.12 42.95
N MET A 929 -14.90 6.41 43.55
CA MET A 929 -13.65 6.00 42.89
C MET A 929 -13.25 4.54 43.18
N SER A 930 -14.20 3.60 43.11
CA SER A 930 -13.87 2.17 42.96
C SER A 930 -13.26 1.91 41.58
N PHE A 931 -12.26 1.02 41.53
CA PHE A 931 -11.48 0.71 40.33
C PHE A 931 -12.22 -0.13 39.27
#